data_AF-A0A835NGH5-F1
#
_entry.id   AF-A0A835NGH5-F1
#
_cell.length_a   1.000
_cell.length_b   1.000
_cell.length_c   1.000
_cell.angle_alpha   90.00
_cell.angle_beta   90.00
_cell.angle_gamma   90.00
#
_symmetry.space_group_name_H-M   'P 1'
#
loop_
_entity.id
_entity.type
_entity.pdbx_description
1 polymer ?
#
loop_
_entity_poly.entity_id
_entity_poly.type
_entity_poly.pdbx_seq_one_letter_code
_entity_poly.pdbx_strand_id
1 'polypeptide(L)'
;MSSATGTGTVQQPLNYRDGTRVQPADGGQLEEVFEPATGRVLCKLPCSGEKEVDLAVQSAKAAFKIWSQMSGMERCRVMLEAARIIREQRDEIATMETMNNGKSIFEARVDIDVSWQCLEYYAGLAGSLAGEHIQLPGGSFGYTRREPLGVCVGIGAWNYPFQIACWKSGPALACGNAMVFKPSPFTPISVVRLAEIFTEAGVPKGLFNVVQGGAATGQFLCHHPDVAKISFTGSVPTGMKIMEMAAKGIKPVTLELGGKSPLIIFSDADLENAVKGALMANFLTQGEVCCNGTRVFVERKILDTFTKEVVKRTQKIKIGDPLLEDTRMGALINRPHLNRVQGFIKQAKEQGAEVLCGGDLYVPDDPKLKNGYYMRPCVLGNCKDDMTCVKEEIFGPVMAILPFDTEEEVVERANATKFGLAGGVFTRDIQKAHRVVAALKAGMCFINNYNVSPVELPFGGYKSSGFGRENGRAAIEYYSQLKTVCVEMGDVESPEMWTMYTVIKYPTAVSAWEEAELEQHLATLLLQGGLYTQGSALTWLVDNGKLKAGGTSLAFGSSSCSHRGVTRGFHPKHFPEAVLPSTTLMLQPAERSWVDFSLSLGRPGQHNRSAPSANKIPHVLTSTHGSKLVGTGEEEMASQHHPMV
;
A
#
# COMPACT_ATOMS: atom_id res chain seq x y z
N MET A 1 16.18 23.94 -9.83
CA MET A 1 17.67 23.74 -9.76
C MET A 1 18.30 24.17 -11.08
N SER A 2 19.62 24.02 -11.31
CA SER A 2 20.13 24.04 -12.70
C SER A 2 19.65 22.79 -13.44
N SER A 3 19.36 22.90 -14.73
CA SER A 3 18.74 21.85 -15.56
C SER A 3 19.75 21.02 -16.36
N ALA A 4 21.01 20.94 -15.91
CA ALA A 4 22.07 20.22 -16.60
C ALA A 4 22.84 19.27 -15.66
N THR A 5 23.10 18.06 -16.15
CA THR A 5 23.89 17.04 -15.46
C THR A 5 25.30 17.57 -15.19
N GLY A 6 25.72 17.54 -13.93
CA GLY A 6 27.01 18.07 -13.49
C GLY A 6 27.04 19.57 -13.17
N THR A 7 25.90 20.28 -13.10
CA THR A 7 25.86 21.69 -12.64
C THR A 7 25.05 21.89 -11.36
N GLY A 8 24.14 20.97 -11.01
CA GLY A 8 23.31 21.05 -9.81
C GLY A 8 24.08 21.06 -8.49
N THR A 9 23.55 21.83 -7.52
CA THR A 9 23.83 21.73 -6.08
C THR A 9 22.55 22.08 -5.31
N VAL A 10 22.39 21.57 -4.08
CA VAL A 10 21.27 21.92 -3.19
C VAL A 10 21.80 22.61 -1.93
N GLN A 11 21.30 23.83 -1.69
CA GLN A 11 21.70 24.69 -0.56
C GLN A 11 20.56 24.95 0.43
N GLN A 12 19.30 24.79 0.00
CA GLN A 12 18.14 24.96 0.87
C GLN A 12 17.99 23.75 1.83
N PRO A 13 17.39 23.93 3.01
CA PRO A 13 17.11 22.82 3.91
C PRO A 13 16.17 21.79 3.28
N LEU A 14 16.34 20.53 3.68
CA LEU A 14 15.58 19.39 3.15
C LEU A 14 14.61 18.76 4.17
N ASN A 15 14.57 19.24 5.41
CA ASN A 15 13.43 18.96 6.29
C ASN A 15 12.32 19.98 6.03
N TYR A 16 11.07 19.55 6.16
CA TYR A 16 9.89 20.38 5.96
C TYR A 16 8.91 20.16 7.11
N ARG A 17 8.57 21.21 7.83
CA ARG A 17 7.66 21.16 8.99
C ARG A 17 6.83 22.43 9.04
N ASP A 18 5.58 22.32 9.47
CA ASP A 18 4.67 23.46 9.69
C ASP A 18 4.52 24.42 8.48
N GLY A 19 4.60 23.86 7.27
CA GLY A 19 4.49 24.63 6.02
C GLY A 19 5.74 25.43 5.64
N THR A 20 6.94 25.05 6.12
CA THR A 20 8.21 25.66 5.69
C THR A 20 9.39 24.69 5.72
N ARG A 21 10.44 25.00 4.95
CA ARG A 21 11.75 24.32 5.02
C ARG A 21 12.47 24.70 6.32
N VAL A 22 13.03 23.71 7.01
CA VAL A 22 13.74 23.90 8.28
C VAL A 22 15.07 23.16 8.30
N GLN A 23 16.05 23.70 9.04
CA GLN A 23 17.15 22.86 9.54
C GLN A 23 16.62 22.03 10.73
N PRO A 24 17.09 20.79 10.92
CA PRO A 24 16.53 19.92 11.96
C PRO A 24 16.91 20.43 13.36
N ALA A 25 15.95 20.38 14.29
CA ALA A 25 16.06 20.90 15.65
C ALA A 25 17.00 20.10 16.57
N ASP A 26 17.37 18.88 16.14
CA ASP A 26 18.53 18.09 16.52
C ASP A 26 19.11 17.40 15.27
N GLY A 27 20.43 17.43 15.12
CA GLY A 27 21.13 16.93 13.93
C GLY A 27 22.15 15.85 14.27
N GLY A 28 22.05 14.72 13.59
CA GLY A 28 23.02 13.61 13.68
C GLY A 28 24.16 13.72 12.66
N GLN A 29 24.62 12.57 12.19
CA GLN A 29 25.60 12.45 11.12
C GLN A 29 25.12 13.13 9.83
N LEU A 30 26.04 13.82 9.13
CA LEU A 30 25.82 14.27 7.76
C LEU A 30 25.99 13.09 6.80
N GLU A 31 24.95 12.76 6.05
CA GLU A 31 25.03 11.81 4.92
C GLU A 31 25.27 12.59 3.61
N GLU A 32 26.05 12.05 2.67
CA GLU A 32 26.30 12.69 1.38
C GLU A 32 25.28 12.22 0.33
N VAL A 33 24.62 13.18 -0.32
CA VAL A 33 23.63 12.93 -1.39
C VAL A 33 24.35 13.06 -2.73
N PHE A 34 24.24 12.05 -3.60
CA PHE A 34 25.00 11.98 -4.85
C PHE A 34 24.13 12.25 -6.09
N GLU A 35 24.76 12.76 -7.15
CA GLU A 35 24.26 12.77 -8.53
C GLU A 35 24.74 11.48 -9.21
N PRO A 36 23.88 10.46 -9.44
CA PRO A 36 24.36 9.13 -9.86
C PRO A 36 25.07 9.12 -11.22
N ALA A 37 24.69 10.02 -12.11
CA ALA A 37 25.26 10.19 -13.45
C ALA A 37 26.72 10.70 -13.44
N THR A 38 27.15 11.44 -12.43
CA THR A 38 28.51 12.01 -12.36
C THR A 38 29.32 11.53 -11.16
N GLY A 39 28.66 10.92 -10.17
CA GLY A 39 29.25 10.53 -8.89
C GLY A 39 29.60 11.72 -7.98
N ARG A 40 29.16 12.94 -8.29
CA ARG A 40 29.36 14.14 -7.46
C ARG A 40 28.42 14.17 -6.26
N VAL A 41 28.81 14.89 -5.21
CA VAL A 41 27.92 15.26 -4.10
C VAL A 41 27.05 16.46 -4.52
N LEU A 42 25.71 16.31 -4.44
CA LEU A 42 24.71 17.37 -4.64
C LEU A 42 24.56 18.26 -3.40
N CYS A 43 24.55 17.64 -2.22
CA CYS A 43 24.48 18.29 -0.91
C CYS A 43 24.88 17.33 0.23
N LYS A 44 25.02 17.87 1.45
CA LYS A 44 25.13 17.08 2.69
C LYS A 44 23.81 17.15 3.45
N LEU A 45 23.24 15.99 3.74
CA LEU A 45 21.94 15.83 4.39
C LEU A 45 22.12 15.75 5.92
N PRO A 46 21.64 16.74 6.70
CA PRO A 46 21.62 16.62 8.15
C PRO A 46 20.49 15.66 8.55
N CYS A 47 20.87 14.50 9.09
CA CYS A 47 19.90 13.51 9.55
C CYS A 47 19.19 14.01 10.81
N SER A 48 17.86 13.94 10.79
CA SER A 48 16.97 14.37 11.87
C SER A 48 17.02 13.40 13.03
N GLY A 49 17.22 13.92 14.23
CA GLY A 49 17.19 13.15 15.46
C GLY A 49 15.78 12.88 15.98
N GLU A 50 15.70 12.57 17.27
CA GLU A 50 14.45 12.23 17.95
C GLU A 50 13.57 13.46 18.17
N LYS A 51 14.18 14.61 18.47
CA LYS A 51 13.48 15.88 18.75
C LYS A 51 12.87 16.49 17.49
N GLU A 52 13.56 16.43 16.34
CA GLU A 52 13.00 16.85 15.06
C GLU A 52 11.82 15.95 14.64
N VAL A 53 11.92 14.64 14.88
CA VAL A 53 10.82 13.69 14.65
C VAL A 53 9.61 13.99 15.54
N ASP A 54 9.81 14.22 16.84
CA ASP A 54 8.77 14.63 17.78
C ASP A 54 8.07 15.92 17.32
N LEU A 55 8.83 16.97 17.02
CA LEU A 55 8.27 18.24 16.53
C LEU A 55 7.49 18.08 15.21
N ALA A 56 7.94 17.22 14.30
CA ALA A 56 7.22 16.92 13.06
C ALA A 56 5.90 16.16 13.33
N VAL A 57 5.89 15.19 14.26
CA VAL A 57 4.66 14.49 14.66
C VAL A 57 3.70 15.40 15.44
N GLN A 58 4.21 16.31 16.28
CA GLN A 58 3.38 17.33 16.95
C GLN A 58 2.72 18.29 15.95
N SER A 59 3.46 18.72 14.91
CA SER A 59 2.92 19.53 13.80
C SER A 59 1.81 18.77 13.04
N ALA A 60 2.05 17.50 12.70
CA ALA A 60 1.04 16.61 12.12
C ALA A 60 -0.20 16.43 13.00
N LYS A 61 -0.01 16.26 14.32
CA LYS A 61 -1.09 16.09 15.31
C LYS A 61 -1.89 17.38 15.54
N ALA A 62 -1.30 18.56 15.29
CA ALA A 62 -2.03 19.82 15.26
C ALA A 62 -2.87 19.94 13.98
N ALA A 63 -2.26 19.75 12.81
CA ALA A 63 -2.94 19.83 11.51
C ALA A 63 -4.09 18.82 11.35
N PHE A 64 -3.92 17.60 11.87
CA PHE A 64 -4.94 16.55 11.89
C PHE A 64 -6.27 17.01 12.52
N LYS A 65 -6.23 17.85 13.57
CA LYS A 65 -7.44 18.37 14.24
C LYS A 65 -8.29 19.28 13.34
N ILE A 66 -7.70 19.85 12.30
CA ILE A 66 -8.40 20.68 11.31
C ILE A 66 -8.86 19.78 10.16
N TRP A 67 -7.93 19.05 9.55
CA TRP A 67 -8.16 18.28 8.33
C TRP A 67 -9.14 17.11 8.50
N SER A 68 -9.19 16.50 9.69
CA SER A 68 -10.18 15.44 10.00
C SER A 68 -11.62 15.96 10.12
N GLN A 69 -11.83 17.27 10.32
CA GLN A 69 -13.14 17.89 10.43
C GLN A 69 -13.64 18.43 9.08
N MET A 70 -12.75 18.69 8.13
CA MET A 70 -13.11 19.01 6.74
C MET A 70 -13.80 17.83 6.09
N SER A 71 -14.88 18.08 5.35
CA SER A 71 -15.60 17.07 4.58
C SER A 71 -14.73 16.46 3.46
N GLY A 72 -15.10 15.28 2.97
CA GLY A 72 -14.45 14.66 1.82
C GLY A 72 -14.41 15.56 0.58
N MET A 73 -15.44 16.39 0.38
CA MET A 73 -15.50 17.35 -0.74
C MET A 73 -14.55 18.55 -0.58
N GLU A 74 -14.27 18.99 0.65
CA GLU A 74 -13.28 20.05 0.90
C GLU A 74 -11.86 19.51 0.75
N ARG A 75 -11.59 18.30 1.25
CA ARG A 75 -10.30 17.61 1.04
C ARG A 75 -10.04 17.34 -0.45
N CYS A 76 -11.06 16.90 -1.19
CA CYS A 76 -11.03 16.70 -2.64
C CYS A 76 -10.52 17.95 -3.38
N ARG A 77 -11.11 19.13 -3.14
CA ARG A 77 -10.71 20.38 -3.82
C ARG A 77 -9.22 20.71 -3.66
N VAL A 78 -8.70 20.59 -2.43
CA VAL A 78 -7.29 20.83 -2.11
C VAL A 78 -6.36 19.80 -2.80
N MET A 79 -6.78 18.54 -2.86
CA MET A 79 -6.00 17.49 -3.54
C MET A 79 -6.00 17.61 -5.07
N LEU A 80 -7.10 18.07 -5.68
CA LEU A 80 -7.15 18.40 -7.11
C LEU A 80 -6.22 19.57 -7.46
N GLU A 81 -6.14 20.57 -6.59
CA GLU A 81 -5.23 21.71 -6.78
C GLU A 81 -3.76 21.28 -6.68
N ALA A 82 -3.41 20.40 -5.73
CA ALA A 82 -2.08 19.80 -5.68
C ALA A 82 -1.75 19.02 -6.96
N ALA A 83 -2.71 18.25 -7.50
CA ALA A 83 -2.54 17.54 -8.77
C ALA A 83 -2.36 18.50 -9.98
N ARG A 84 -3.07 19.65 -9.99
CA ARG A 84 -2.90 20.71 -10.99
C ARG A 84 -1.48 21.29 -10.96
N ILE A 85 -0.98 21.65 -9.78
CA ILE A 85 0.36 22.23 -9.63
C ILE A 85 1.46 21.23 -10.04
N ILE A 86 1.33 19.94 -9.72
CA ILE A 86 2.27 18.90 -10.16
C ILE A 86 2.27 18.75 -11.70
N ARG A 87 1.09 18.82 -12.36
CA ARG A 87 1.01 18.82 -13.84
C ARG A 87 1.76 20.00 -14.46
N GLU A 88 1.60 21.19 -13.91
CA GLU A 88 2.21 22.41 -14.44
C GLU A 88 3.73 22.48 -14.20
N GLN A 89 4.22 21.84 -13.14
CA GLN A 89 5.64 21.79 -12.79
C GLN A 89 6.34 20.48 -13.20
N ARG A 90 5.64 19.64 -13.98
CA ARG A 90 6.03 18.26 -14.35
C ARG A 90 7.49 18.10 -14.75
N ASP A 91 7.95 18.90 -15.71
CA ASP A 91 9.32 18.75 -16.24
C ASP A 91 10.39 19.28 -15.27
N GLU A 92 10.10 20.26 -14.41
CA GLU A 92 11.04 20.66 -13.34
C GLU A 92 11.15 19.55 -12.28
N ILE A 93 10.03 19.00 -11.82
CA ILE A 93 10.02 17.92 -10.82
C ILE A 93 10.73 16.67 -11.39
N ALA A 94 10.44 16.30 -12.65
CA ALA A 94 11.12 15.19 -13.33
C ALA A 94 12.63 15.44 -13.47
N THR A 95 13.06 16.68 -13.75
CA THR A 95 14.48 17.06 -13.77
C THR A 95 15.14 16.90 -12.39
N MET A 96 14.46 17.30 -11.30
CA MET A 96 14.96 17.07 -9.93
C MET A 96 15.08 15.57 -9.61
N GLU A 97 14.08 14.78 -10.01
CA GLU A 97 14.07 13.33 -9.80
C GLU A 97 15.21 12.65 -10.58
N THR A 98 15.38 12.94 -11.87
CA THR A 98 16.48 12.41 -12.68
C THR A 98 17.86 12.74 -12.11
N MET A 99 18.12 13.98 -11.70
CA MET A 99 19.43 14.36 -11.13
C MET A 99 19.75 13.61 -9.83
N ASN A 100 18.74 13.30 -9.01
CA ASN A 100 18.95 12.68 -7.70
C ASN A 100 18.88 11.14 -7.74
N ASN A 101 17.98 10.56 -8.52
CA ASN A 101 17.79 9.10 -8.64
C ASN A 101 18.66 8.46 -9.73
N GLY A 102 18.92 9.16 -10.83
CA GLY A 102 19.71 8.65 -11.96
C GLY A 102 18.91 8.07 -13.13
N LYS A 103 17.59 7.82 -13.00
CA LYS A 103 16.72 7.37 -14.11
C LYS A 103 16.60 8.39 -15.24
N SER A 104 16.27 7.90 -16.44
CA SER A 104 16.07 8.74 -17.62
C SER A 104 14.95 9.78 -17.43
N ILE A 105 15.10 10.96 -18.03
CA ILE A 105 14.09 12.03 -17.98
C ILE A 105 12.75 11.61 -18.59
N PHE A 106 12.79 10.69 -19.56
CA PHE A 106 11.60 10.06 -20.13
C PHE A 106 10.81 9.29 -19.06
N GLU A 107 11.47 8.46 -18.26
CA GLU A 107 10.82 7.73 -17.15
C GLU A 107 10.42 8.66 -16.01
N ALA A 108 11.28 9.59 -15.60
CA ALA A 108 10.97 10.52 -14.52
C ALA A 108 9.70 11.32 -14.80
N ARG A 109 9.47 11.74 -16.05
CA ARG A 109 8.20 12.38 -16.46
C ARG A 109 6.98 11.47 -16.27
N VAL A 110 7.09 10.17 -16.60
CA VAL A 110 6.02 9.18 -16.39
C VAL A 110 5.77 8.96 -14.90
N ASP A 111 6.82 8.94 -14.06
CA ASP A 111 6.67 8.89 -12.59
C ASP A 111 5.86 10.09 -12.08
N ILE A 112 6.16 11.31 -12.57
CA ILE A 112 5.41 12.52 -12.18
C ILE A 112 3.97 12.49 -12.72
N ASP A 113 3.74 11.90 -13.90
CA ASP A 113 2.39 11.73 -14.43
C ASP A 113 1.54 10.78 -13.58
N VAL A 114 2.07 9.61 -13.22
CA VAL A 114 1.45 8.68 -12.27
C VAL A 114 1.25 9.32 -10.88
N SER A 115 2.13 10.26 -10.50
CA SER A 115 2.06 10.97 -9.22
C SER A 115 0.87 11.92 -9.12
N TRP A 116 0.61 12.76 -10.13
CA TRP A 116 -0.57 13.63 -10.10
C TRP A 116 -1.87 12.85 -10.30
N GLN A 117 -1.86 11.80 -11.13
CA GLN A 117 -2.99 10.88 -11.30
C GLN A 117 -3.38 10.21 -9.98
N CYS A 118 -2.38 9.83 -9.16
CA CYS A 118 -2.60 9.32 -7.81
C CYS A 118 -3.39 10.31 -6.93
N LEU A 119 -2.96 11.57 -6.86
CA LEU A 119 -3.66 12.58 -6.06
C LEU A 119 -5.08 12.87 -6.59
N GLU A 120 -5.26 12.94 -7.91
CA GLU A 120 -6.55 13.19 -8.54
C GLU A 120 -7.55 12.04 -8.35
N TYR A 121 -7.09 10.79 -8.46
CA TYR A 121 -7.90 9.59 -8.16
C TYR A 121 -8.41 9.59 -6.71
N TYR A 122 -7.51 9.81 -5.74
CA TYR A 122 -7.90 9.85 -4.33
C TYR A 122 -8.71 11.09 -3.95
N ALA A 123 -8.54 12.22 -4.64
CA ALA A 123 -9.43 13.36 -4.52
C ALA A 123 -10.86 13.01 -4.95
N GLY A 124 -11.02 12.32 -6.09
CA GLY A 124 -12.29 11.78 -6.56
C GLY A 124 -12.95 10.82 -5.56
N LEU A 125 -12.15 9.93 -4.94
CA LEU A 125 -12.65 9.02 -3.91
C LEU A 125 -13.03 9.72 -2.61
N ALA A 126 -12.33 10.79 -2.20
CA ALA A 126 -12.47 11.42 -0.88
C ALA A 126 -13.92 11.82 -0.54
N GLY A 127 -14.68 12.35 -1.50
CA GLY A 127 -16.10 12.70 -1.33
C GLY A 127 -17.05 11.51 -1.20
N SER A 128 -16.62 10.31 -1.56
CA SER A 128 -17.42 9.06 -1.56
C SER A 128 -17.16 8.16 -0.33
N LEU A 129 -16.27 8.56 0.58
CA LEU A 129 -15.87 7.75 1.73
C LEU A 129 -16.98 7.73 2.80
N ALA A 130 -17.64 6.59 2.92
CA ALA A 130 -18.72 6.34 3.87
C ALA A 130 -18.52 5.03 4.63
N GLY A 131 -19.37 4.81 5.64
CA GLY A 131 -19.71 3.50 6.17
C GLY A 131 -21.10 3.06 5.69
N GLU A 132 -21.76 2.23 6.48
CA GLU A 132 -23.00 1.51 6.12
C GLU A 132 -24.10 1.71 7.17
N HIS A 133 -25.36 1.42 6.79
CA HIS A 133 -26.51 1.33 7.69
C HIS A 133 -27.07 -0.09 7.67
N ILE A 134 -27.35 -0.66 8.84
CA ILE A 134 -27.69 -2.06 9.04
C ILE A 134 -28.95 -2.13 9.93
N GLN A 135 -30.07 -2.59 9.38
CA GLN A 135 -31.28 -2.84 10.18
C GLN A 135 -31.05 -4.06 11.09
N LEU A 136 -31.40 -3.95 12.37
CA LEU A 136 -31.32 -5.04 13.35
C LEU A 136 -32.73 -5.51 13.74
N PRO A 137 -32.87 -6.68 14.41
CA PRO A 137 -34.13 -7.14 14.99
C PRO A 137 -34.71 -6.13 15.99
N GLY A 138 -36.01 -6.23 16.29
CA GLY A 138 -36.71 -5.34 17.22
C GLY A 138 -37.05 -3.95 16.68
N GLY A 139 -36.36 -3.49 15.62
CA GLY A 139 -36.52 -2.15 15.02
C GLY A 139 -35.29 -1.25 15.23
N SER A 140 -34.44 -1.60 16.19
CA SER A 140 -33.11 -1.02 16.42
C SER A 140 -32.21 -1.14 15.19
N PHE A 141 -31.16 -0.31 15.12
CA PHE A 141 -30.27 -0.29 13.96
C PHE A 141 -28.80 -0.10 14.33
N GLY A 142 -27.93 -0.56 13.46
CA GLY A 142 -26.49 -0.29 13.50
C GLY A 142 -26.09 0.62 12.34
N TYR A 143 -25.06 1.43 12.53
CA TYR A 143 -24.37 2.11 11.43
C TYR A 143 -22.86 2.14 11.67
N THR A 144 -22.08 2.24 10.60
CA THR A 144 -20.63 2.40 10.69
C THR A 144 -20.20 3.80 10.26
N ARG A 145 -19.24 4.38 10.97
CA ARG A 145 -18.53 5.60 10.55
C ARG A 145 -17.14 5.21 10.07
N ARG A 146 -16.77 5.62 8.85
CA ARG A 146 -15.40 5.52 8.36
C ARG A 146 -14.62 6.75 8.80
N GLU A 147 -13.67 6.56 9.71
CA GLU A 147 -12.90 7.61 10.37
C GLU A 147 -11.41 7.49 10.00
N PRO A 148 -10.63 8.58 10.00
CA PRO A 148 -9.18 8.51 9.83
C PRO A 148 -8.49 7.83 11.03
N LEU A 149 -7.23 7.44 10.85
CA LEU A 149 -6.39 6.82 11.88
C LEU A 149 -5.68 7.86 12.76
N GLY A 150 -5.22 8.97 12.18
CA GLY A 150 -4.49 10.02 12.91
C GLY A 150 -3.26 10.51 12.16
N VAL A 151 -2.10 10.54 12.84
CA VAL A 151 -0.80 10.78 12.20
C VAL A 151 -0.27 9.46 11.63
N CYS A 152 -0.17 9.38 10.30
CA CYS A 152 0.46 8.27 9.60
C CYS A 152 1.95 8.57 9.35
N VAL A 153 2.79 7.56 9.40
CA VAL A 153 4.19 7.63 8.94
C VAL A 153 4.32 6.96 7.58
N GLY A 154 4.92 7.66 6.62
CA GLY A 154 5.38 7.09 5.35
C GLY A 154 6.90 6.94 5.34
N ILE A 155 7.44 5.76 5.03
CA ILE A 155 8.88 5.56 4.82
C ILE A 155 9.08 5.06 3.39
N GLY A 156 9.77 5.87 2.58
CA GLY A 156 9.93 5.65 1.14
C GLY A 156 11.25 4.97 0.76
N ALA A 157 11.22 4.28 -0.39
CA ALA A 157 12.41 3.81 -1.09
C ALA A 157 13.01 4.93 -1.98
N TRP A 158 14.14 4.64 -2.64
CA TRP A 158 14.89 5.59 -3.46
C TRP A 158 14.65 5.46 -4.98
N ASN A 159 13.92 4.45 -5.43
CA ASN A 159 13.77 4.12 -6.85
C ASN A 159 12.63 4.86 -7.56
N TYR A 160 11.58 5.23 -6.82
CA TYR A 160 10.49 6.10 -7.28
C TYR A 160 10.15 7.15 -6.19
N PRO A 161 11.07 8.06 -5.82
CA PRO A 161 10.95 8.90 -4.62
C PRO A 161 9.65 9.72 -4.53
N PHE A 162 9.33 10.50 -5.56
CA PHE A 162 8.18 11.40 -5.60
C PHE A 162 6.86 10.63 -5.74
N GLN A 163 6.85 9.59 -6.59
CA GLN A 163 5.69 8.73 -6.80
C GLN A 163 5.33 7.92 -5.55
N ILE A 164 6.30 7.35 -4.82
CA ILE A 164 6.04 6.64 -3.56
C ILE A 164 5.52 7.63 -2.48
N ALA A 165 5.99 8.88 -2.49
CA ALA A 165 5.43 9.92 -1.63
C ALA A 165 3.97 10.25 -1.98
N CYS A 166 3.62 10.34 -3.27
CA CYS A 166 2.24 10.55 -3.72
C CYS A 166 1.33 9.33 -3.43
N TRP A 167 1.81 8.11 -3.69
CA TRP A 167 1.08 6.86 -3.43
C TRP A 167 0.73 6.68 -1.95
N LYS A 168 1.61 7.07 -1.02
CA LYS A 168 1.33 7.00 0.43
C LYS A 168 0.52 8.20 0.94
N SER A 169 0.72 9.41 0.40
CA SER A 169 0.02 10.62 0.88
C SER A 169 -1.40 10.76 0.33
N GLY A 170 -1.65 10.41 -0.93
CA GLY A 170 -2.97 10.43 -1.57
C GLY A 170 -4.08 9.75 -0.74
N PRO A 171 -4.00 8.43 -0.44
CA PRO A 171 -5.03 7.74 0.34
C PRO A 171 -5.07 8.26 1.79
N ALA A 172 -3.93 8.64 2.37
CA ALA A 172 -3.86 9.17 3.72
C ALA A 172 -4.64 10.48 3.86
N LEU A 173 -4.36 11.46 3.01
CA LEU A 173 -5.01 12.77 3.00
C LEU A 173 -6.49 12.64 2.62
N ALA A 174 -6.84 11.82 1.62
CA ALA A 174 -8.23 11.58 1.23
C ALA A 174 -9.06 10.99 2.38
N CYS A 175 -8.51 10.06 3.16
CA CYS A 175 -9.16 9.51 4.35
C CYS A 175 -9.23 10.50 5.53
N GLY A 176 -8.50 11.62 5.50
CA GLY A 176 -8.51 12.64 6.55
C GLY A 176 -7.35 12.56 7.56
N ASN A 177 -6.27 11.83 7.24
CA ASN A 177 -5.08 11.71 8.09
C ASN A 177 -4.09 12.87 7.89
N ALA A 178 -3.19 13.04 8.86
CA ALA A 178 -1.92 13.74 8.65
C ALA A 178 -0.81 12.74 8.31
N MET A 179 0.30 13.20 7.73
CA MET A 179 1.47 12.39 7.40
C MET A 179 2.80 13.04 7.80
N VAL A 180 3.68 12.24 8.40
CA VAL A 180 5.12 12.51 8.45
C VAL A 180 5.81 11.53 7.51
N PHE A 181 6.45 12.03 6.45
CA PHE A 181 7.12 11.21 5.45
C PHE A 181 8.65 11.27 5.62
N LYS A 182 9.31 10.13 5.50
CA LYS A 182 10.77 10.00 5.51
C LYS A 182 11.25 9.38 4.19
N PRO A 183 11.77 10.17 3.23
CA PRO A 183 12.32 9.63 2.00
C PRO A 183 13.59 8.81 2.29
N SER A 184 14.11 8.11 1.28
CA SER A 184 15.44 7.52 1.39
C SER A 184 16.51 8.63 1.43
N PRO A 185 17.55 8.55 2.28
CA PRO A 185 18.61 9.57 2.33
C PRO A 185 19.42 9.67 1.04
N PHE A 186 19.35 8.66 0.14
CA PHE A 186 19.94 8.74 -1.20
C PHE A 186 19.16 9.69 -2.12
N THR A 187 17.84 9.80 -1.93
CA THR A 187 16.94 10.62 -2.76
C THR A 187 16.03 11.55 -1.93
N PRO A 188 16.61 12.51 -1.18
CA PRO A 188 15.85 13.34 -0.26
C PRO A 188 15.19 14.56 -0.91
N ILE A 189 15.49 14.88 -2.18
CA ILE A 189 15.29 16.21 -2.77
C ILE A 189 13.84 16.46 -3.23
N SER A 190 13.33 15.66 -4.16
CA SER A 190 12.06 15.89 -4.87
C SER A 190 10.85 15.88 -3.92
N VAL A 191 10.86 15.02 -2.91
CA VAL A 191 9.78 14.87 -1.92
C VAL A 191 9.57 16.15 -1.09
N VAL A 192 10.57 17.03 -0.96
CA VAL A 192 10.39 18.33 -0.30
C VAL A 192 9.57 19.29 -1.17
N ARG A 193 9.69 19.20 -2.51
CA ARG A 193 8.85 19.97 -3.43
C ARG A 193 7.38 19.55 -3.33
N LEU A 194 7.09 18.26 -3.10
CA LEU A 194 5.72 17.80 -2.84
C LEU A 194 5.10 18.46 -1.58
N ALA A 195 5.89 18.62 -0.52
CA ALA A 195 5.43 19.26 0.71
C ALA A 195 5.13 20.77 0.56
N GLU A 196 5.93 21.44 -0.28
CA GLU A 196 5.66 22.82 -0.70
C GLU A 196 4.39 22.90 -1.57
N ILE A 197 4.24 22.03 -2.57
CA ILE A 197 3.05 21.99 -3.44
C ILE A 197 1.77 21.74 -2.64
N PHE A 198 1.79 20.84 -1.65
CA PHE A 198 0.65 20.66 -0.75
C PHE A 198 0.29 21.97 -0.02
N THR A 199 1.29 22.69 0.49
CA THR A 199 1.07 23.96 1.20
C THR A 199 0.59 25.08 0.24
N GLU A 200 1.09 25.11 -1.00
CA GLU A 200 0.61 26.00 -2.07
C GLU A 200 -0.85 25.70 -2.46
N ALA A 201 -1.24 24.42 -2.48
CA ALA A 201 -2.61 23.97 -2.75
C ALA A 201 -3.60 24.21 -1.60
N GLY A 202 -3.16 24.78 -0.47
CA GLY A 202 -4.01 25.05 0.69
C GLY A 202 -4.19 23.89 1.67
N VAL A 203 -3.31 22.88 1.64
CA VAL A 203 -3.23 21.88 2.72
C VAL A 203 -2.86 22.59 4.04
N PRO A 204 -3.53 22.30 5.17
CA PRO A 204 -3.18 22.89 6.46
C PRO A 204 -1.71 22.72 6.83
N LYS A 205 -1.08 23.79 7.33
CA LYS A 205 0.32 23.78 7.78
C LYS A 205 0.55 22.61 8.73
N GLY A 206 1.62 21.86 8.47
CA GLY A 206 1.98 20.68 9.25
C GLY A 206 1.21 19.41 8.90
N LEU A 207 0.28 19.38 7.95
CA LEU A 207 -0.42 18.13 7.62
C LEU A 207 0.49 17.12 6.91
N PHE A 208 1.37 17.59 6.03
CA PHE A 208 2.42 16.78 5.40
C PHE A 208 3.79 17.36 5.78
N ASN A 209 4.56 16.59 6.55
CA ASN A 209 5.93 16.96 6.97
C ASN A 209 6.94 16.00 6.34
N VAL A 210 8.15 16.48 6.09
CA VAL A 210 9.26 15.68 5.57
C VAL A 210 10.41 15.71 6.57
N VAL A 211 10.79 14.55 7.10
CA VAL A 211 11.96 14.39 7.98
C VAL A 211 13.02 13.52 7.30
N GLN A 212 14.27 13.92 7.44
CA GLN A 212 15.39 13.38 6.65
C GLN A 212 16.31 12.47 7.46
N GLY A 213 16.91 11.48 6.80
CA GLY A 213 17.98 10.64 7.37
C GLY A 213 17.79 9.13 7.17
N GLY A 214 18.80 8.36 7.58
CA GLY A 214 18.84 6.90 7.47
C GLY A 214 17.97 6.13 8.48
N ALA A 215 18.55 5.08 9.07
CA ALA A 215 17.82 4.12 9.90
C ALA A 215 17.33 4.70 11.24
N ALA A 216 18.14 5.51 11.92
CA ALA A 216 17.81 6.05 13.25
C ALA A 216 16.54 6.91 13.23
N THR A 217 16.43 7.85 12.28
CA THR A 217 15.22 8.66 12.05
C THR A 217 13.98 7.78 11.81
N GLY A 218 14.14 6.68 11.07
CA GLY A 218 13.09 5.67 10.89
C GLY A 218 12.70 4.94 12.19
N GLN A 219 13.67 4.64 13.06
CA GLN A 219 13.43 4.01 14.36
C GLN A 219 12.68 4.95 15.32
N PHE A 220 13.01 6.24 15.36
CA PHE A 220 12.27 7.23 16.15
C PHE A 220 10.81 7.31 15.69
N LEU A 221 10.57 7.45 14.39
CA LEU A 221 9.21 7.46 13.80
C LEU A 221 8.40 6.19 14.11
N CYS A 222 9.02 5.01 14.10
CA CYS A 222 8.32 3.76 14.41
C CYS A 222 7.96 3.64 15.90
N HIS A 223 8.84 4.08 16.80
CA HIS A 223 8.57 4.03 18.24
C HIS A 223 7.61 5.12 18.72
N HIS A 224 7.61 6.31 18.09
CA HIS A 224 6.88 7.50 18.53
C HIS A 224 5.42 7.20 18.96
N PRO A 225 4.97 7.65 20.15
CA PRO A 225 3.67 7.24 20.70
C PRO A 225 2.47 7.75 19.90
N ASP A 226 2.54 8.98 19.38
CA ASP A 226 1.44 9.62 18.62
C ASP A 226 1.28 9.16 17.16
N VAL A 227 2.10 8.21 16.69
CA VAL A 227 1.98 7.68 15.32
C VAL A 227 0.96 6.55 15.29
N ALA A 228 -0.14 6.74 14.56
CA ALA A 228 -1.25 5.79 14.48
C ALA A 228 -1.01 4.64 13.48
N LYS A 229 -0.16 4.85 12.46
CA LYS A 229 0.10 3.89 11.37
C LYS A 229 1.50 4.07 10.81
N ILE A 230 2.12 3.00 10.30
CA ILE A 230 3.34 3.07 9.49
C ILE A 230 3.06 2.42 8.12
N SER A 231 3.45 3.08 7.02
CA SER A 231 3.51 2.49 5.68
C SER A 231 4.95 2.55 5.16
N PHE A 232 5.54 1.39 4.88
CA PHE A 232 6.93 1.23 4.48
C PHE A 232 7.05 0.63 3.08
N THR A 233 8.00 1.13 2.29
CA THR A 233 8.44 0.49 1.04
C THR A 233 9.96 0.28 1.07
N GLY A 234 10.43 -0.95 0.83
CA GLY A 234 11.87 -1.27 0.82
C GLY A 234 12.22 -2.74 1.03
N SER A 235 13.40 -3.03 1.58
CA SER A 235 13.88 -4.42 1.67
C SER A 235 13.21 -5.23 2.80
N VAL A 236 13.06 -6.55 2.58
CA VAL A 236 12.42 -7.48 3.54
C VAL A 236 13.05 -7.41 4.95
N PRO A 237 14.38 -7.41 5.14
CA PRO A 237 14.98 -7.34 6.48
C PRO A 237 14.72 -6.02 7.22
N THR A 238 14.39 -4.95 6.51
CA THR A 238 13.97 -3.67 7.10
C THR A 238 12.48 -3.67 7.41
N GLY A 239 11.65 -4.27 6.54
CA GLY A 239 10.22 -4.45 6.79
C GLY A 239 9.93 -5.26 8.05
N MET A 240 10.68 -6.36 8.27
CA MET A 240 10.61 -7.16 9.50
C MET A 240 10.88 -6.30 10.75
N LYS A 241 11.98 -5.55 10.76
CA LYS A 241 12.35 -4.65 11.87
C LYS A 241 11.32 -3.54 12.12
N ILE A 242 10.67 -3.03 11.07
CA ILE A 242 9.59 -2.05 11.21
C ILE A 242 8.36 -2.67 11.86
N MET A 243 8.00 -3.91 11.49
CA MET A 243 6.92 -4.67 12.14
C MET A 243 7.24 -4.98 13.61
N GLU A 244 8.47 -5.39 13.92
CA GLU A 244 8.98 -5.63 15.28
C GLU A 244 8.88 -4.37 16.17
N MET A 245 9.22 -3.19 15.63
CA MET A 245 9.10 -1.92 16.35
C MET A 245 7.64 -1.46 16.51
N ALA A 246 6.83 -1.62 15.45
CA ALA A 246 5.42 -1.24 15.44
C ALA A 246 4.58 -2.02 16.46
N ALA A 247 4.90 -3.31 16.65
CA ALA A 247 4.22 -4.19 17.61
C ALA A 247 4.21 -3.64 19.05
N LYS A 248 5.27 -2.93 19.47
CA LYS A 248 5.37 -2.30 20.81
C LYS A 248 4.28 -1.26 21.08
N GLY A 249 3.73 -0.64 20.03
CA GLY A 249 2.61 0.30 20.12
C GLY A 249 1.33 -0.21 19.46
N ILE A 250 1.27 -1.50 19.10
CA ILE A 250 0.15 -2.14 18.38
C ILE A 250 -0.24 -1.34 17.11
N LYS A 251 0.75 -0.73 16.44
CA LYS A 251 0.53 0.15 15.28
C LYS A 251 0.26 -0.69 14.02
N PRO A 252 -0.85 -0.49 13.30
CA PRO A 252 -1.05 -1.07 11.97
C PRO A 252 0.09 -0.71 11.02
N VAL A 253 0.66 -1.73 10.37
CA VAL A 253 1.69 -1.57 9.34
C VAL A 253 1.16 -1.97 7.97
N THR A 254 1.65 -1.29 6.93
CA THR A 254 1.61 -1.80 5.54
C THR A 254 3.03 -1.83 5.01
N LEU A 255 3.40 -2.95 4.38
CA LEU A 255 4.76 -3.28 3.98
C LEU A 255 4.77 -3.65 2.50
N GLU A 256 5.38 -2.82 1.66
CA GLU A 256 5.66 -3.13 0.26
C GLU A 256 7.13 -3.51 0.12
N LEU A 257 7.39 -4.80 -0.10
CA LEU A 257 8.73 -5.36 0.01
C LEU A 257 9.23 -5.95 -1.31
N GLY A 258 10.51 -6.33 -1.32
CA GLY A 258 11.22 -6.84 -2.48
C GLY A 258 10.57 -8.03 -3.20
N GLY A 259 10.98 -8.25 -4.45
CA GLY A 259 10.39 -9.23 -5.36
C GLY A 259 11.40 -10.16 -6.03
N LYS A 260 10.86 -11.26 -6.56
CA LYS A 260 11.55 -12.14 -7.52
C LYS A 260 10.57 -12.70 -8.55
N SER A 261 9.83 -11.77 -9.15
CA SER A 261 8.66 -12.04 -9.98
C SER A 261 9.00 -12.96 -11.16
N PRO A 262 8.16 -13.97 -11.46
CA PRO A 262 8.27 -14.74 -12.69
C PRO A 262 7.65 -13.99 -13.87
N LEU A 263 8.22 -14.16 -15.05
CA LEU A 263 7.64 -13.82 -16.33
C LEU A 263 7.65 -15.09 -17.19
N ILE A 264 6.47 -15.63 -17.51
CA ILE A 264 6.29 -16.88 -18.25
C ILE A 264 5.96 -16.56 -19.71
N ILE A 265 6.65 -17.18 -20.66
CA ILE A 265 6.49 -16.94 -22.09
C ILE A 265 6.29 -18.28 -22.81
N PHE A 266 5.06 -18.55 -23.25
CA PHE A 266 4.72 -19.77 -23.99
C PHE A 266 5.07 -19.66 -25.48
N SER A 267 5.20 -20.81 -26.14
CA SER A 267 5.52 -20.91 -27.57
C SER A 267 4.45 -20.37 -28.51
N ASP A 268 3.21 -20.21 -28.03
CA ASP A 268 2.11 -19.55 -28.74
C ASP A 268 2.05 -18.02 -28.50
N ALA A 269 2.99 -17.46 -27.73
CA ALA A 269 3.06 -16.03 -27.46
C ALA A 269 3.39 -15.22 -28.72
N ASP A 270 2.96 -13.96 -28.71
CA ASP A 270 3.45 -12.98 -29.66
C ASP A 270 4.91 -12.63 -29.34
N LEU A 271 5.86 -13.18 -30.10
CA LEU A 271 7.29 -13.09 -29.80
C LEU A 271 7.78 -11.62 -29.70
N GLU A 272 7.27 -10.75 -30.57
CA GLU A 272 7.64 -9.32 -30.59
C GLU A 272 7.21 -8.61 -29.31
N ASN A 273 5.96 -8.82 -28.88
CA ASN A 273 5.46 -8.23 -27.64
C ASN A 273 6.00 -8.94 -26.38
N ALA A 274 6.31 -10.24 -26.45
CA ALA A 274 6.96 -10.97 -25.36
C ALA A 274 8.40 -10.48 -25.11
N VAL A 275 9.17 -10.21 -26.17
CA VAL A 275 10.50 -9.58 -26.03
C VAL A 275 10.39 -8.16 -25.48
N LYS A 276 9.46 -7.33 -25.97
CA LYS A 276 9.18 -6.00 -25.39
C LYS A 276 8.82 -6.09 -23.90
N GLY A 277 7.92 -6.99 -23.53
CA GLY A 277 7.50 -7.25 -22.17
C GLY A 277 8.68 -7.65 -21.27
N ALA A 278 9.54 -8.56 -21.73
CA ALA A 278 10.74 -8.96 -20.98
C ALA A 278 11.73 -7.81 -20.75
N LEU A 279 11.96 -6.95 -21.75
CA LEU A 279 12.80 -5.76 -21.61
C LEU A 279 12.22 -4.78 -20.58
N MET A 280 10.92 -4.45 -20.71
CA MET A 280 10.19 -3.58 -19.77
C MET A 280 10.18 -4.14 -18.35
N ALA A 281 10.08 -5.47 -18.20
CA ALA A 281 10.09 -6.20 -16.94
C ALA A 281 11.47 -6.30 -16.26
N ASN A 282 12.55 -5.79 -16.87
CA ASN A 282 13.92 -5.98 -16.36
C ASN A 282 14.80 -4.73 -16.38
N PHE A 283 14.57 -3.77 -17.29
CA PHE A 283 15.53 -2.69 -17.55
C PHE A 283 14.99 -1.26 -17.35
N LEU A 284 13.70 -1.08 -17.04
CA LEU A 284 13.19 0.20 -16.51
C LEU A 284 13.93 0.58 -15.23
N THR A 285 14.25 1.87 -15.08
CA THR A 285 14.90 2.49 -13.92
C THR A 285 16.12 1.66 -13.49
N GLN A 286 17.01 1.39 -14.44
CA GLN A 286 18.21 0.56 -14.27
C GLN A 286 17.95 -0.85 -13.69
N GLY A 287 16.72 -1.39 -13.81
CA GLY A 287 16.31 -2.64 -13.17
C GLY A 287 16.04 -2.55 -11.66
N GLU A 288 16.07 -1.35 -11.09
CA GLU A 288 15.90 -1.01 -9.68
C GLU A 288 14.40 -0.95 -9.29
N VAL A 289 13.60 -1.92 -9.76
CA VAL A 289 12.13 -1.97 -9.60
C VAL A 289 11.70 -3.28 -8.94
N CYS A 290 10.92 -3.21 -7.85
CA CYS A 290 10.57 -4.37 -7.03
C CYS A 290 9.69 -5.40 -7.77
N CYS A 291 8.78 -4.98 -8.64
CA CYS A 291 7.90 -5.88 -9.38
C CYS A 291 8.57 -6.58 -10.58
N ASN A 292 9.80 -6.23 -10.96
CA ASN A 292 10.48 -6.72 -12.17
C ASN A 292 10.49 -8.26 -12.31
N GLY A 293 10.15 -8.71 -13.51
CA GLY A 293 10.13 -10.11 -13.97
C GLY A 293 11.53 -10.68 -14.22
N THR A 294 12.38 -10.66 -13.19
CA THR A 294 13.80 -11.05 -13.30
C THR A 294 14.06 -12.55 -13.40
N ARG A 295 13.00 -13.38 -13.37
CA ARG A 295 13.03 -14.79 -13.79
C ARG A 295 12.16 -14.94 -15.04
N VAL A 296 12.77 -14.93 -16.21
CA VAL A 296 12.09 -15.07 -17.50
C VAL A 296 12.09 -16.53 -17.90
N PHE A 297 10.97 -17.21 -17.65
CA PHE A 297 10.72 -18.59 -18.05
C PHE A 297 10.22 -18.61 -19.50
N VAL A 298 10.91 -19.34 -20.38
CA VAL A 298 10.61 -19.39 -21.82
C VAL A 298 10.41 -20.83 -22.27
N GLU A 299 9.31 -21.12 -22.98
CA GLU A 299 9.03 -22.47 -23.44
C GLU A 299 10.09 -22.90 -24.47
N ARG A 300 10.65 -24.10 -24.29
CA ARG A 300 11.85 -24.59 -25.01
C ARG A 300 11.79 -24.43 -26.53
N LYS A 301 10.59 -24.56 -27.13
CA LYS A 301 10.33 -24.42 -28.58
C LYS A 301 10.72 -23.05 -29.16
N ILE A 302 10.68 -21.97 -28.36
CA ILE A 302 10.98 -20.60 -28.81
C ILE A 302 12.22 -19.98 -28.14
N LEU A 303 12.83 -20.71 -27.20
CA LEU A 303 13.96 -20.25 -26.36
C LEU A 303 15.07 -19.58 -27.18
N ASP A 304 15.56 -20.25 -28.21
CA ASP A 304 16.64 -19.79 -29.08
C ASP A 304 16.32 -18.44 -29.74
N THR A 305 15.14 -18.32 -30.33
CA THR A 305 14.72 -17.15 -31.11
C THR A 305 14.43 -15.96 -30.19
N PHE A 306 13.78 -16.21 -29.05
CA PHE A 306 13.59 -15.22 -27.98
C PHE A 306 14.93 -14.71 -27.45
N THR A 307 15.83 -15.63 -27.09
CA THR A 307 17.14 -15.30 -26.49
C THR A 307 17.99 -14.47 -27.45
N LYS A 308 18.03 -14.83 -28.73
CA LYS A 308 18.75 -14.06 -29.78
C LYS A 308 18.21 -12.64 -29.91
N GLU A 309 16.89 -12.45 -29.93
CA GLU A 309 16.29 -11.12 -30.10
C GLU A 309 16.36 -10.25 -28.83
N VAL A 310 16.16 -10.82 -27.64
CA VAL A 310 16.24 -10.06 -26.38
C VAL A 310 17.67 -9.61 -26.08
N VAL A 311 18.69 -10.45 -26.36
CA VAL A 311 20.11 -10.06 -26.26
C VAL A 311 20.43 -8.93 -27.24
N LYS A 312 20.06 -9.09 -28.52
CA LYS A 312 20.23 -8.08 -29.59
C LYS A 312 19.57 -6.74 -29.26
N ARG A 313 18.45 -6.72 -28.53
CA ARG A 313 17.80 -5.47 -28.08
C ARG A 313 18.43 -4.91 -26.80
N THR A 314 18.81 -5.77 -25.85
CA THR A 314 19.49 -5.35 -24.61
C THR A 314 20.83 -4.65 -24.92
N GLN A 315 21.58 -5.16 -25.90
CA GLN A 315 22.80 -4.53 -26.42
C GLN A 315 22.57 -3.16 -27.11
N LYS A 316 21.33 -2.79 -27.44
CA LYS A 316 20.95 -1.53 -28.10
C LYS A 316 20.34 -0.49 -27.16
N ILE A 317 20.21 -0.79 -25.86
CA ILE A 317 19.72 0.19 -24.88
C ILE A 317 20.74 1.33 -24.80
N LYS A 318 20.33 2.58 -25.09
CA LYS A 318 21.22 3.75 -24.99
C LYS A 318 21.46 4.08 -23.53
N ILE A 319 22.72 3.96 -23.09
CA ILE A 319 23.19 4.29 -21.75
C ILE A 319 23.95 5.63 -21.81
N GLY A 320 23.69 6.57 -20.90
CA GLY A 320 24.38 7.86 -20.93
C GLY A 320 23.85 8.88 -19.94
N ASP A 321 23.93 10.16 -20.32
CA ASP A 321 23.38 11.27 -19.53
C ASP A 321 21.84 11.10 -19.45
N PRO A 322 21.26 10.95 -18.25
CA PRO A 322 19.84 10.67 -18.12
C PRO A 322 18.93 11.87 -18.47
N LEU A 323 19.46 13.10 -18.57
CA LEU A 323 18.70 14.27 -19.04
C LEU A 323 18.60 14.36 -20.58
N LEU A 324 19.18 13.43 -21.34
CA LEU A 324 19.01 13.36 -22.79
C LEU A 324 17.76 12.55 -23.18
N GLU A 325 16.93 13.12 -24.06
CA GLU A 325 15.63 12.57 -24.49
C GLU A 325 15.70 11.18 -25.15
N ASP A 326 16.86 10.78 -25.67
CA ASP A 326 17.09 9.47 -26.30
C ASP A 326 17.84 8.46 -25.41
N THR A 327 18.29 8.86 -24.21
CA THR A 327 18.82 7.93 -23.20
C THR A 327 17.70 7.01 -22.69
N ARG A 328 17.99 5.71 -22.55
CA ARG A 328 17.02 4.69 -22.10
C ARG A 328 17.48 3.89 -20.89
N MET A 329 18.69 4.16 -20.38
CA MET A 329 19.13 3.72 -19.05
C MET A 329 20.16 4.71 -18.51
N GLY A 330 20.01 5.13 -17.26
CA GLY A 330 20.96 6.01 -16.58
C GLY A 330 21.98 5.24 -15.73
N ALA A 331 22.39 5.86 -14.64
CA ALA A 331 23.29 5.27 -13.64
C ALA A 331 22.48 4.69 -12.47
N LEU A 332 22.97 3.60 -11.86
CA LEU A 332 22.36 3.00 -10.66
C LEU A 332 22.54 3.95 -9.46
N ILE A 333 21.66 3.90 -8.47
CA ILE A 333 21.56 4.96 -7.43
C ILE A 333 22.88 5.32 -6.73
N ASN A 334 23.76 4.35 -6.43
CA ASN A 334 25.05 4.61 -5.78
C ASN A 334 26.11 3.53 -6.04
N ARG A 335 27.38 3.87 -5.81
CA ARG A 335 28.53 2.96 -5.99
C ARG A 335 28.43 1.67 -5.14
N PRO A 336 28.03 1.68 -3.85
CA PRO A 336 27.79 0.45 -3.10
C PRO A 336 26.76 -0.50 -3.74
N HIS A 337 25.67 0.05 -4.28
CA HIS A 337 24.62 -0.74 -4.94
C HIS A 337 25.09 -1.31 -6.27
N LEU A 338 25.77 -0.53 -7.11
CA LEU A 338 26.43 -1.02 -8.31
C LEU A 338 27.40 -2.18 -8.00
N ASN A 339 28.24 -2.03 -6.97
CA ASN A 339 29.16 -3.09 -6.53
C ASN A 339 28.42 -4.36 -6.08
N ARG A 340 27.26 -4.24 -5.41
CA ARG A 340 26.38 -5.36 -5.03
C ARG A 340 25.84 -6.07 -6.28
N VAL A 341 25.35 -5.35 -7.28
CA VAL A 341 24.81 -5.92 -8.53
C VAL A 341 25.90 -6.67 -9.29
N GLN A 342 27.11 -6.10 -9.40
CA GLN A 342 28.26 -6.79 -10.00
C GLN A 342 28.66 -8.05 -9.20
N GLY A 343 28.55 -8.03 -7.88
CA GLY A 343 28.77 -9.19 -7.02
C GLY A 343 27.85 -10.36 -7.37
N PHE A 344 26.55 -10.11 -7.59
CA PHE A 344 25.61 -11.14 -8.04
C PHE A 344 25.94 -11.69 -9.44
N ILE A 345 26.38 -10.84 -10.37
CA ILE A 345 26.78 -11.29 -11.72
C ILE A 345 28.05 -12.15 -11.67
N LYS A 346 29.03 -11.78 -10.85
CA LYS A 346 30.21 -12.60 -10.60
C LYS A 346 29.81 -13.96 -10.00
N GLN A 347 28.98 -13.96 -8.97
CA GLN A 347 28.51 -15.20 -8.33
C GLN A 347 27.70 -16.08 -9.29
N ALA A 348 26.93 -15.50 -10.21
CA ALA A 348 26.21 -16.23 -11.24
C ALA A 348 27.17 -16.96 -12.20
N LYS A 349 28.23 -16.29 -12.66
CA LYS A 349 29.32 -16.91 -13.46
C LYS A 349 29.97 -18.07 -12.69
N GLU A 350 30.26 -17.88 -11.40
CA GLU A 350 30.84 -18.91 -10.52
C GLU A 350 29.90 -20.10 -10.27
N GLN A 351 28.58 -19.89 -10.34
CA GLN A 351 27.56 -20.95 -10.25
C GLN A 351 27.26 -21.62 -11.61
N GLY A 352 27.90 -21.18 -12.70
CA GLY A 352 27.76 -21.76 -14.04
C GLY A 352 26.66 -21.15 -14.90
N ALA A 353 26.11 -20.00 -14.54
CA ALA A 353 25.28 -19.21 -15.44
C ALA A 353 26.14 -18.58 -16.55
N GLU A 354 25.62 -18.54 -17.77
CA GLU A 354 26.25 -17.92 -18.92
C GLU A 354 25.91 -16.43 -18.97
N VAL A 355 26.86 -15.55 -19.30
CA VAL A 355 26.55 -14.13 -19.57
C VAL A 355 26.45 -13.93 -21.08
N LEU A 356 25.22 -13.82 -21.56
CA LEU A 356 24.91 -13.68 -22.98
C LEU A 356 25.17 -12.25 -23.49
N CYS A 357 25.02 -11.26 -22.61
CA CYS A 357 25.54 -9.91 -22.81
C CYS A 357 25.67 -9.11 -21.50
N GLY A 358 26.55 -8.10 -21.51
CA GLY A 358 26.61 -7.05 -20.49
C GLY A 358 27.05 -7.51 -19.10
N GLY A 359 26.60 -6.79 -18.07
CA GLY A 359 26.97 -7.05 -16.67
C GLY A 359 28.31 -6.45 -16.21
N ASP A 360 29.17 -6.07 -17.15
CA ASP A 360 30.40 -5.34 -16.87
C ASP A 360 30.14 -3.84 -16.61
N LEU A 361 31.11 -3.15 -15.99
CA LEU A 361 31.08 -1.69 -15.87
C LEU A 361 30.98 -1.03 -17.24
N TYR A 362 30.33 0.13 -17.27
CA TYR A 362 30.32 1.02 -18.41
C TYR A 362 30.85 2.39 -18.01
N VAL A 363 31.53 3.05 -18.94
CA VAL A 363 31.97 4.43 -18.83
C VAL A 363 31.44 5.09 -20.11
N PRO A 364 30.43 5.97 -20.02
CA PRO A 364 29.96 6.72 -21.18
C PRO A 364 31.06 7.62 -21.75
N ASP A 365 31.01 7.88 -23.06
CA ASP A 365 32.06 8.64 -23.76
C ASP A 365 32.12 10.12 -23.35
N ASP A 366 31.06 10.66 -22.75
CA ASP A 366 31.01 12.02 -22.21
C ASP A 366 31.88 12.16 -20.95
N PRO A 367 32.94 13.01 -20.95
CA PRO A 367 33.86 13.15 -19.83
C PRO A 367 33.23 13.58 -18.50
N LYS A 368 32.03 14.17 -18.48
CA LYS A 368 31.33 14.53 -17.23
C LYS A 368 30.80 13.29 -16.49
N LEU A 369 30.53 12.20 -17.22
CA LEU A 369 29.90 10.97 -16.73
C LEU A 369 30.90 9.92 -16.23
N LYS A 370 32.20 10.14 -16.45
CA LYS A 370 33.28 9.17 -16.19
C LYS A 370 33.32 8.56 -14.79
N ASN A 371 32.80 9.28 -13.80
CA ASN A 371 32.78 8.90 -12.38
C ASN A 371 31.42 8.34 -11.92
N GLY A 372 30.40 8.34 -12.79
CA GLY A 372 29.05 7.87 -12.52
C GLY A 372 28.94 6.36 -12.30
N TYR A 373 27.74 5.92 -11.93
CA TYR A 373 27.49 4.56 -11.45
C TYR A 373 26.88 3.65 -12.53
N TYR A 374 27.53 3.61 -13.70
CA TYR A 374 27.05 2.89 -14.89
C TYR A 374 27.57 1.45 -15.02
N MET A 375 26.73 0.59 -15.59
CA MET A 375 27.06 -0.77 -16.07
C MET A 375 26.26 -1.09 -17.34
N ARG A 376 26.65 -2.12 -18.08
CA ARG A 376 25.83 -2.60 -19.22
C ARG A 376 24.69 -3.52 -18.71
N PRO A 377 23.46 -3.38 -19.23
CA PRO A 377 22.36 -4.27 -18.85
C PRO A 377 22.68 -5.72 -19.23
N CYS A 378 22.34 -6.65 -18.35
CA CYS A 378 22.83 -8.02 -18.37
C CYS A 378 21.72 -9.03 -18.65
N VAL A 379 22.02 -10.02 -19.49
CA VAL A 379 21.17 -11.20 -19.71
C VAL A 379 21.97 -12.45 -19.36
N LEU A 380 21.44 -13.24 -18.43
CA LEU A 380 22.00 -14.50 -17.99
C LEU A 380 21.26 -15.67 -18.67
N GLY A 381 22.04 -16.55 -19.29
CA GLY A 381 21.61 -17.86 -19.80
C GLY A 381 22.06 -19.00 -18.88
N ASN A 382 21.69 -20.24 -19.22
CA ASN A 382 22.01 -21.45 -18.45
C ASN A 382 21.64 -21.39 -16.95
N CYS A 383 20.66 -20.55 -16.59
CA CYS A 383 20.26 -20.37 -15.20
C CYS A 383 19.45 -21.58 -14.68
N LYS A 384 19.70 -21.93 -13.41
CA LYS A 384 19.01 -23.01 -12.69
C LYS A 384 18.35 -22.46 -11.43
N ASP A 385 17.25 -23.09 -11.03
CA ASP A 385 16.41 -22.65 -9.91
C ASP A 385 17.14 -22.62 -8.56
N ASP A 386 18.25 -23.35 -8.43
CA ASP A 386 19.07 -23.38 -7.23
C ASP A 386 20.04 -22.19 -7.08
N MET A 387 20.33 -21.47 -8.18
CA MET A 387 21.31 -20.37 -8.21
C MET A 387 20.88 -19.14 -7.40
N THR A 388 21.85 -18.41 -6.86
CA THR A 388 21.60 -17.19 -6.06
C THR A 388 20.99 -16.07 -6.90
N CYS A 389 21.39 -15.91 -8.16
CA CYS A 389 20.81 -14.93 -9.08
C CYS A 389 19.34 -15.21 -9.44
N VAL A 390 18.88 -16.46 -9.28
CA VAL A 390 17.47 -16.87 -9.50
C VAL A 390 16.66 -16.77 -8.21
N LYS A 391 17.25 -17.05 -7.05
CA LYS A 391 16.56 -16.98 -5.74
C LYS A 391 16.44 -15.58 -5.14
N GLU A 392 17.45 -14.73 -5.30
CA GLU A 392 17.57 -13.46 -4.57
C GLU A 392 17.30 -12.22 -5.42
N GLU A 393 16.92 -11.15 -4.73
CA GLU A 393 16.67 -9.83 -5.31
C GLU A 393 18.00 -9.09 -5.56
N ILE A 394 18.37 -9.00 -6.84
CA ILE A 394 19.56 -8.29 -7.33
C ILE A 394 19.31 -6.77 -7.29
N PHE A 395 18.11 -6.35 -7.72
CA PHE A 395 17.66 -4.95 -7.81
C PHE A 395 18.53 -4.08 -8.73
N GLY A 396 18.92 -4.61 -9.89
CA GLY A 396 19.68 -3.93 -10.93
C GLY A 396 19.39 -4.58 -12.30
N PRO A 397 20.05 -4.18 -13.39
CA PRO A 397 19.61 -4.49 -14.75
C PRO A 397 20.12 -5.89 -15.15
N VAL A 398 19.55 -6.93 -14.55
CA VAL A 398 20.00 -8.33 -14.69
C VAL A 398 18.81 -9.27 -14.86
N MET A 399 18.59 -9.70 -16.11
CA MET A 399 17.59 -10.69 -16.50
C MET A 399 18.18 -12.11 -16.39
N ALA A 400 17.48 -13.05 -15.77
CA ALA A 400 17.80 -14.48 -15.84
C ALA A 400 16.78 -15.22 -16.72
N ILE A 401 17.27 -15.90 -17.77
CA ILE A 401 16.44 -16.72 -18.67
C ILE A 401 16.51 -18.19 -18.25
N LEU A 402 15.35 -18.83 -18.12
CA LEU A 402 15.20 -20.25 -17.76
C LEU A 402 14.31 -20.96 -18.78
N PRO A 403 14.69 -22.14 -19.32
CA PRO A 403 13.80 -22.94 -20.15
C PRO A 403 12.72 -23.64 -19.31
N PHE A 404 11.57 -23.94 -19.90
CA PHE A 404 10.57 -24.87 -19.39
C PHE A 404 9.91 -25.67 -20.53
N ASP A 405 9.21 -26.76 -20.21
CA ASP A 405 8.56 -27.67 -21.15
C ASP A 405 7.04 -27.83 -20.92
N THR A 406 6.49 -27.68 -19.70
CA THR A 406 5.03 -27.75 -19.46
C THR A 406 4.45 -26.60 -18.62
N GLU A 407 3.12 -26.43 -18.67
CA GLU A 407 2.38 -25.40 -17.91
C GLU A 407 2.46 -25.64 -16.40
N GLU A 408 2.36 -26.90 -15.98
CA GLU A 408 2.39 -27.34 -14.58
C GLU A 408 3.79 -27.11 -13.98
N GLU A 409 4.82 -27.54 -14.70
CA GLU A 409 6.23 -27.41 -14.32
C GLU A 409 6.63 -25.94 -14.16
N VAL A 410 6.28 -25.08 -15.12
CA VAL A 410 6.61 -23.65 -15.01
C VAL A 410 5.80 -22.95 -13.92
N VAL A 411 4.56 -23.34 -13.65
CA VAL A 411 3.76 -22.80 -12.55
C VAL A 411 4.33 -23.20 -11.18
N GLU A 412 4.83 -24.43 -11.01
CA GLU A 412 5.53 -24.83 -9.78
C GLU A 412 6.80 -24.01 -9.57
N ARG A 413 7.68 -23.96 -10.58
CA ARG A 413 8.97 -23.24 -10.54
C ARG A 413 8.81 -21.73 -10.39
N ALA A 414 7.80 -21.15 -11.04
CA ALA A 414 7.41 -19.75 -10.85
C ALA A 414 7.00 -19.48 -9.39
N ASN A 415 6.28 -20.40 -8.75
CA ASN A 415 5.84 -20.31 -7.36
C ASN A 415 6.92 -20.62 -6.31
N ALA A 416 7.98 -21.35 -6.67
CA ALA A 416 9.09 -21.81 -5.83
C ALA A 416 10.02 -20.67 -5.33
N THR A 417 9.45 -19.71 -4.61
CA THR A 417 10.16 -18.57 -4.01
C THR A 417 9.44 -18.05 -2.77
N LYS A 418 10.21 -17.47 -1.85
CA LYS A 418 9.73 -16.75 -0.64
C LYS A 418 8.94 -15.48 -0.98
N PHE A 419 9.19 -14.90 -2.16
CA PHE A 419 8.56 -13.67 -2.65
C PHE A 419 7.20 -13.92 -3.32
N GLY A 420 6.41 -12.86 -3.47
CA GLY A 420 5.08 -12.91 -4.06
C GLY A 420 4.56 -11.53 -4.49
N LEU A 421 5.42 -10.64 -4.97
CA LEU A 421 4.98 -9.30 -5.39
C LEU A 421 4.16 -9.34 -6.69
N ALA A 422 4.82 -9.56 -7.82
CA ALA A 422 4.19 -9.62 -9.13
C ALA A 422 4.48 -10.94 -9.85
N GLY A 423 3.82 -11.15 -10.98
CA GLY A 423 4.09 -12.19 -11.97
C GLY A 423 3.52 -11.78 -13.34
N GLY A 424 3.81 -12.54 -14.38
CA GLY A 424 3.15 -12.33 -15.66
C GLY A 424 3.28 -13.49 -16.63
N VAL A 425 2.37 -13.53 -17.61
CA VAL A 425 2.30 -14.57 -18.63
C VAL A 425 2.07 -13.97 -20.02
N PHE A 426 2.82 -14.45 -21.01
CA PHE A 426 2.61 -14.19 -22.43
C PHE A 426 2.16 -15.47 -23.12
N THR A 427 0.99 -15.42 -23.76
CA THR A 427 0.35 -16.52 -24.50
C THR A 427 -0.82 -15.98 -25.32
N ARG A 428 -1.14 -16.63 -26.44
CA ARG A 428 -2.39 -16.35 -27.18
C ARG A 428 -3.59 -17.19 -26.70
N ASP A 429 -3.39 -18.20 -25.86
CA ASP A 429 -4.45 -19.00 -25.25
C ASP A 429 -5.02 -18.30 -24.00
N ILE A 430 -6.27 -17.83 -24.12
CA ILE A 430 -7.01 -17.15 -23.03
C ILE A 430 -7.26 -18.05 -21.82
N GLN A 431 -7.48 -19.36 -22.01
CA GLN A 431 -7.73 -20.29 -20.90
C GLN A 431 -6.44 -20.50 -20.12
N LYS A 432 -5.32 -20.72 -20.82
CA LYS A 432 -3.97 -20.81 -20.23
C LYS A 432 -3.57 -19.54 -19.49
N ALA A 433 -3.79 -18.36 -20.08
CA ALA A 433 -3.53 -17.09 -19.42
C ALA A 433 -4.26 -16.99 -18.07
N HIS A 434 -5.54 -17.32 -18.01
CA HIS A 434 -6.30 -17.29 -16.75
C HIS A 434 -5.95 -18.42 -15.78
N ARG A 435 -5.66 -19.65 -16.24
CA ARG A 435 -5.18 -20.75 -15.38
C ARG A 435 -3.86 -20.39 -14.70
N VAL A 436 -2.88 -19.93 -15.48
CA VAL A 436 -1.54 -19.55 -14.99
C VAL A 436 -1.65 -18.39 -14.00
N VAL A 437 -2.42 -17.33 -14.31
CA VAL A 437 -2.62 -16.22 -13.38
C VAL A 437 -3.33 -16.65 -12.09
N ALA A 438 -4.34 -17.52 -12.15
CA ALA A 438 -5.02 -18.04 -10.97
C ALA A 438 -4.11 -18.93 -10.09
N ALA A 439 -3.10 -19.56 -10.68
CA ALA A 439 -2.15 -20.43 -9.98
C ALA A 439 -0.88 -19.69 -9.48
N LEU A 440 -0.59 -18.48 -9.96
CA LEU A 440 0.55 -17.67 -9.52
C LEU A 440 0.30 -17.05 -8.14
N LYS A 441 1.14 -17.39 -7.16
CA LYS A 441 1.07 -16.90 -5.77
C LYS A 441 1.74 -15.54 -5.63
N ALA A 442 1.25 -14.56 -6.40
CA ALA A 442 1.69 -13.17 -6.41
C ALA A 442 0.50 -12.22 -6.22
N GLY A 443 0.74 -11.04 -5.64
CA GLY A 443 -0.31 -10.05 -5.38
C GLY A 443 -0.74 -9.24 -6.60
N MET A 444 0.06 -9.22 -7.67
CA MET A 444 -0.25 -8.67 -8.99
C MET A 444 0.12 -9.66 -10.09
N CYS A 445 -0.63 -9.67 -11.20
CA CYS A 445 -0.32 -10.51 -12.36
C CYS A 445 -0.66 -9.81 -13.69
N PHE A 446 0.23 -9.91 -14.67
CA PHE A 446 0.07 -9.33 -16.00
C PHE A 446 -0.19 -10.41 -17.07
N ILE A 447 -1.10 -10.14 -18.02
CA ILE A 447 -1.32 -10.99 -19.20
C ILE A 447 -0.91 -10.19 -20.45
N ASN A 448 0.02 -10.73 -21.23
CA ASN A 448 0.55 -10.13 -22.47
C ASN A 448 1.08 -8.68 -22.34
N ASN A 449 1.47 -8.28 -21.13
CA ASN A 449 2.06 -6.98 -20.80
C ASN A 449 2.96 -7.12 -19.55
N TYR A 450 3.67 -6.07 -19.12
CA TYR A 450 4.38 -6.04 -17.83
C TYR A 450 4.61 -4.61 -17.31
N ASN A 451 4.79 -4.45 -15.99
CA ASN A 451 5.11 -3.19 -15.29
C ASN A 451 4.11 -2.02 -15.45
N VAL A 452 2.96 -2.22 -16.12
CA VAL A 452 1.84 -1.27 -16.07
C VAL A 452 1.31 -1.12 -14.64
N SER A 453 1.19 0.11 -14.16
CA SER A 453 0.78 0.42 -12.77
C SER A 453 -0.37 1.44 -12.72
N PRO A 454 -1.55 1.14 -13.30
CA PRO A 454 -2.70 2.03 -13.27
C PRO A 454 -3.19 2.28 -11.83
N VAL A 455 -3.60 3.51 -11.55
CA VAL A 455 -3.98 3.96 -10.20
C VAL A 455 -5.26 3.30 -9.68
N GLU A 456 -6.12 2.84 -10.58
CA GLU A 456 -7.40 2.20 -10.28
C GLU A 456 -7.24 0.78 -9.70
N LEU A 457 -6.12 0.12 -9.98
CA LEU A 457 -5.85 -1.25 -9.53
C LEU A 457 -4.98 -1.25 -8.25
N PRO A 458 -5.29 -2.11 -7.27
CA PRO A 458 -4.49 -2.21 -6.05
C PRO A 458 -3.12 -2.84 -6.32
N PHE A 459 -2.06 -2.11 -5.98
CA PHE A 459 -0.68 -2.59 -5.98
C PHE A 459 -0.35 -3.21 -4.63
N GLY A 460 0.27 -4.40 -4.61
CA GLY A 460 0.98 -4.87 -3.43
C GLY A 460 1.21 -6.37 -3.31
N GLY A 461 2.07 -6.77 -2.36
CA GLY A 461 2.63 -8.12 -2.28
C GLY A 461 1.76 -9.23 -1.66
N TYR A 462 2.23 -10.47 -1.84
CA TYR A 462 1.94 -11.68 -1.06
C TYR A 462 3.25 -12.23 -0.43
N LYS A 463 3.12 -13.16 0.53
CA LYS A 463 4.25 -13.84 1.21
C LYS A 463 5.26 -12.83 1.80
N SER A 464 6.57 -13.08 1.69
CA SER A 464 7.63 -12.16 2.15
C SER A 464 7.75 -10.88 1.32
N SER A 465 6.99 -10.70 0.23
CA SER A 465 6.88 -9.41 -0.45
C SER A 465 5.93 -8.42 0.27
N GLY A 466 5.32 -8.84 1.39
CA GLY A 466 4.62 -7.95 2.31
C GLY A 466 3.10 -8.03 2.24
N PHE A 467 2.43 -7.02 2.79
CA PHE A 467 0.98 -6.96 2.96
C PHE A 467 0.48 -5.52 3.19
N GLY A 468 -0.81 -5.30 2.91
CA GLY A 468 -1.36 -3.99 2.60
C GLY A 468 -1.60 -3.85 1.09
N ARG A 469 -2.18 -2.74 0.67
CA ARG A 469 -2.21 -2.31 -0.73
C ARG A 469 -2.02 -0.81 -0.81
N GLU A 470 -1.19 -0.37 -1.75
CA GLU A 470 -1.23 0.98 -2.31
C GLU A 470 -2.15 0.95 -3.55
N ASN A 471 -2.55 2.12 -4.07
CA ASN A 471 -3.45 2.26 -5.21
C ASN A 471 -4.85 1.60 -5.07
N GLY A 472 -5.76 1.97 -5.97
CA GLY A 472 -7.14 1.52 -6.01
C GLY A 472 -7.97 1.90 -4.77
N ARG A 473 -9.22 1.42 -4.75
CA ARG A 473 -10.11 1.62 -3.59
C ARG A 473 -9.65 0.84 -2.34
N ALA A 474 -8.85 -0.22 -2.50
CA ALA A 474 -8.40 -1.04 -1.38
C ALA A 474 -7.44 -0.32 -0.41
N ALA A 475 -6.67 0.68 -0.88
CA ALA A 475 -5.79 1.48 -0.02
C ALA A 475 -6.55 2.20 1.11
N ILE A 476 -7.82 2.55 0.89
CA ILE A 476 -8.70 3.22 1.86
C ILE A 476 -8.85 2.40 3.15
N GLU A 477 -8.93 1.08 3.06
CA GLU A 477 -9.06 0.19 4.23
C GLU A 477 -7.78 0.16 5.09
N TYR A 478 -6.64 0.56 4.53
CA TYR A 478 -5.38 0.66 5.26
C TYR A 478 -5.09 2.06 5.80
N TYR A 479 -5.93 3.06 5.50
CA TYR A 479 -5.81 4.46 5.91
C TYR A 479 -7.05 5.01 6.62
N SER A 480 -8.03 4.17 6.92
CA SER A 480 -9.23 4.49 7.71
C SER A 480 -9.63 3.32 8.61
N GLN A 481 -10.55 3.57 9.54
CA GLN A 481 -11.10 2.59 10.47
C GLN A 481 -12.63 2.71 10.52
N LEU A 482 -13.32 1.59 10.77
CA LEU A 482 -14.77 1.57 10.94
C LEU A 482 -15.13 1.60 12.43
N LYS A 483 -15.86 2.64 12.85
CA LYS A 483 -16.54 2.69 14.16
C LYS A 483 -17.98 2.23 13.98
N THR A 484 -18.31 1.05 14.48
CA THR A 484 -19.70 0.59 14.60
C THR A 484 -20.39 1.31 15.75
N VAL A 485 -21.61 1.78 15.50
CA VAL A 485 -22.52 2.37 16.49
C VAL A 485 -23.84 1.61 16.40
N CYS A 486 -24.33 1.10 17.52
CA CYS A 486 -25.67 0.53 17.64
C CYS A 486 -26.58 1.55 18.31
N VAL A 487 -27.80 1.69 17.81
CA VAL A 487 -28.85 2.57 18.35
C VAL A 487 -30.03 1.70 18.72
N GLU A 488 -30.27 1.59 20.03
CA GLU A 488 -31.50 1.00 20.56
C GLU A 488 -32.65 2.00 20.39
N MET A 489 -33.81 1.50 19.98
CA MET A 489 -34.97 2.32 19.60
C MET A 489 -36.19 2.10 20.51
N GLY A 490 -36.15 1.10 21.40
CA GLY A 490 -37.07 0.90 22.51
C GLY A 490 -36.35 1.01 23.87
N ASP A 491 -36.83 0.23 24.85
CA ASP A 491 -36.20 0.12 26.17
C ASP A 491 -35.04 -0.89 26.17
N VAL A 492 -34.02 -0.66 27.01
CA VAL A 492 -32.88 -1.56 27.15
C VAL A 492 -33.30 -2.86 27.88
N GLU A 493 -33.12 -4.01 27.24
CA GLU A 493 -33.34 -5.32 27.88
C GLU A 493 -32.33 -5.55 29.02
N SER A 494 -32.79 -5.45 30.28
CA SER A 494 -32.04 -5.83 31.48
C SER A 494 -32.26 -7.33 31.80
N PRO A 495 -31.23 -8.07 32.27
CA PRO A 495 -31.41 -9.41 32.84
C PRO A 495 -32.42 -9.49 33.99
N GLU A 496 -32.70 -8.37 34.67
CA GLU A 496 -33.75 -8.28 35.69
C GLU A 496 -35.16 -8.55 35.12
N MET A 497 -35.34 -8.41 33.80
CA MET A 497 -36.58 -8.77 33.10
C MET A 497 -36.57 -10.20 32.53
N TRP A 498 -35.44 -10.92 32.52
CA TRP A 498 -35.39 -12.30 31.99
C TRP A 498 -36.20 -13.28 32.85
N THR A 499 -36.26 -13.07 34.18
CA THR A 499 -37.12 -13.83 35.09
C THR A 499 -38.60 -13.63 34.76
N MET A 500 -39.04 -12.40 34.47
CA MET A 500 -40.42 -12.14 33.99
C MET A 500 -40.67 -12.74 32.60
N TYR A 501 -39.78 -12.51 31.63
CA TYR A 501 -39.99 -12.95 30.25
C TYR A 501 -40.04 -14.48 30.10
N THR A 502 -39.27 -15.22 30.89
CA THR A 502 -39.29 -16.69 30.87
C THR A 502 -40.65 -17.23 31.32
N VAL A 503 -41.21 -16.69 32.40
CA VAL A 503 -42.54 -17.07 32.92
C VAL A 503 -43.66 -16.68 31.95
N ILE A 504 -43.56 -15.53 31.28
CA ILE A 504 -44.62 -15.01 30.39
C ILE A 504 -44.63 -15.70 29.02
N LYS A 505 -43.47 -16.09 28.45
CA LYS A 505 -43.42 -16.78 27.15
C LYS A 505 -43.54 -18.31 27.23
N TYR A 506 -43.24 -18.94 28.37
CA TYR A 506 -43.31 -20.40 28.53
C TYR A 506 -44.16 -20.83 29.74
N PRO A 507 -45.47 -20.51 29.78
CA PRO A 507 -46.34 -20.87 30.90
C PRO A 507 -46.46 -22.40 31.13
N THR A 508 -46.14 -23.22 30.13
CA THR A 508 -46.11 -24.68 30.23
C THR A 508 -44.83 -25.27 30.82
N ALA A 509 -43.77 -24.47 31.04
CA ALA A 509 -42.49 -24.96 31.57
C ALA A 509 -42.45 -25.03 33.12
N VAL A 510 -43.45 -24.45 33.80
CA VAL A 510 -43.47 -24.29 35.27
C VAL A 510 -44.48 -25.24 35.95
N SER A 511 -45.28 -25.99 35.19
CA SER A 511 -46.34 -26.86 35.72
C SER A 511 -45.88 -28.25 36.18
N ALA A 512 -44.62 -28.41 36.59
CA ALA A 512 -43.99 -29.71 36.87
C ALA A 512 -43.01 -29.71 38.06
N TRP A 513 -43.02 -28.67 38.89
CA TRP A 513 -42.28 -28.61 40.15
C TRP A 513 -43.27 -28.31 41.28
N GLU A 514 -43.41 -29.25 42.22
CA GLU A 514 -44.22 -29.02 43.42
C GLU A 514 -43.51 -28.02 44.34
N GLU A 515 -44.26 -27.10 44.96
CA GLU A 515 -43.70 -25.96 45.72
C GLU A 515 -42.74 -26.38 46.85
N ALA A 516 -42.83 -27.62 47.32
CA ALA A 516 -41.98 -28.19 48.37
C ALA A 516 -40.50 -28.38 47.99
N GLU A 517 -40.16 -28.67 46.72
CA GLU A 517 -38.76 -28.93 46.33
C GLU A 517 -37.92 -27.66 46.14
N LEU A 518 -38.57 -26.51 45.91
CA LEU A 518 -37.88 -25.26 45.59
C LEU A 518 -37.18 -24.66 46.82
N GLU A 519 -37.84 -24.66 47.99
CA GLU A 519 -37.25 -24.16 49.23
C GLU A 519 -36.01 -24.99 49.64
N GLN A 520 -36.06 -26.32 49.46
CA GLN A 520 -34.97 -27.21 49.86
C GLN A 520 -33.73 -27.08 48.97
N HIS A 521 -33.89 -26.81 47.67
CA HIS A 521 -32.78 -26.50 46.77
C HIS A 521 -32.18 -25.11 47.04
N LEU A 522 -33.01 -24.08 47.27
CA LEU A 522 -32.53 -22.72 47.56
C LEU A 522 -31.76 -22.66 48.89
N ALA A 523 -32.22 -23.35 49.93
CA ALA A 523 -31.50 -23.47 51.20
C ALA A 523 -30.11 -24.14 51.03
N THR A 524 -30.01 -25.13 50.13
CA THR A 524 -28.76 -25.87 49.87
C THR A 524 -27.74 -25.02 49.10
N LEU A 525 -28.18 -24.30 48.07
CA LEU A 525 -27.32 -23.39 47.29
C LEU A 525 -26.76 -22.25 48.13
N LEU A 526 -27.56 -21.68 49.04
CA LEU A 526 -27.12 -20.61 49.95
C LEU A 526 -26.10 -21.07 51.01
N LEU A 527 -25.97 -22.38 51.25
CA LEU A 527 -25.01 -22.94 52.24
C LEU A 527 -23.71 -23.48 51.61
N GLN A 528 -23.66 -23.70 50.30
CA GLN A 528 -22.43 -24.12 49.60
C GLN A 528 -21.72 -22.99 48.83
N GLY A 529 -22.38 -21.85 48.63
CA GLY A 529 -21.79 -20.62 48.05
C GLY A 529 -20.84 -19.89 49.00
N GLY A 530 -19.67 -20.46 49.28
CA GLY A 530 -18.69 -19.95 50.24
C GLY A 530 -17.96 -18.65 49.83
N LEU A 531 -18.66 -17.51 49.82
CA LEU A 531 -18.07 -16.18 49.57
C LEU A 531 -18.72 -15.08 50.45
N TYR A 532 -18.45 -15.13 51.75
CA TYR A 532 -18.79 -14.04 52.68
C TYR A 532 -17.86 -12.83 52.49
N THR A 533 -18.33 -11.80 51.79
CA THR A 533 -17.95 -10.41 52.08
C THR A 533 -19.01 -9.79 52.99
N GLN A 534 -18.58 -8.99 53.96
CA GLN A 534 -19.48 -8.48 55.01
C GLN A 534 -20.38 -7.34 54.50
N GLY A 535 -21.63 -7.30 55.00
CA GLY A 535 -22.29 -6.01 55.26
C GLY A 535 -23.45 -5.58 54.37
N SER A 536 -24.53 -6.35 54.29
CA SER A 536 -25.92 -5.81 54.39
C SER A 536 -26.98 -6.91 54.35
N ALA A 537 -27.62 -7.17 55.50
CA ALA A 537 -28.85 -7.97 55.53
C ALA A 537 -30.05 -7.05 55.25
N LEU A 538 -30.53 -7.04 54.00
CA LEU A 538 -31.66 -6.24 53.55
C LEU A 538 -32.96 -7.04 53.71
N THR A 539 -33.50 -7.04 54.93
CA THR A 539 -34.72 -7.78 55.30
C THR A 539 -35.96 -7.14 54.67
N TRP A 540 -36.37 -7.64 53.50
CA TRP A 540 -37.62 -7.23 52.84
C TRP A 540 -38.83 -7.91 53.48
N LEU A 541 -39.38 -7.29 54.54
CA LEU A 541 -40.74 -7.58 54.97
C LEU A 541 -41.73 -6.97 53.98
N VAL A 542 -42.53 -7.83 53.33
CA VAL A 542 -43.63 -7.41 52.46
C VAL A 542 -44.82 -7.01 53.34
N ASP A 543 -45.09 -5.70 53.43
CA ASP A 543 -46.35 -5.19 53.98
C ASP A 543 -46.99 -4.16 53.03
N ASN A 544 -48.11 -4.58 52.43
CA ASN A 544 -49.15 -3.77 51.81
C ASN A 544 -48.74 -2.50 51.01
N GLY A 545 -47.81 -2.68 50.06
CA GLY A 545 -47.98 -2.10 48.72
C GLY A 545 -47.66 -0.62 48.51
N LYS A 546 -46.75 0.00 49.29
CA LYS A 546 -46.22 1.35 48.99
C LYS A 546 -44.72 1.47 49.20
N LEU A 547 -43.96 1.53 48.11
CA LEU A 547 -42.54 1.90 48.13
C LEU A 547 -42.36 3.38 48.47
N LYS A 548 -41.33 3.68 49.27
CA LYS A 548 -40.77 5.02 49.47
C LYS A 548 -39.25 4.96 49.33
N ALA A 549 -38.67 5.89 48.57
CA ALA A 549 -37.23 6.07 48.51
C ALA A 549 -36.72 6.80 49.76
N GLY A 550 -35.60 6.35 50.30
CA GLY A 550 -34.82 7.02 51.34
C GLY A 550 -33.34 6.75 51.08
N GLY A 551 -32.56 7.79 50.80
CA GLY A 551 -31.14 7.68 50.48
C GLY A 551 -30.25 8.20 51.60
N THR A 552 -29.00 7.74 51.62
CA THR A 552 -27.91 8.28 52.45
C THR A 552 -26.62 8.33 51.64
N SER A 553 -25.80 9.35 51.87
CA SER A 553 -24.51 9.55 51.21
C SER A 553 -23.39 8.73 51.83
N LEU A 554 -22.29 8.56 51.07
CA LEU A 554 -21.01 8.08 51.58
C LEU A 554 -19.93 9.16 51.36
N ALA A 555 -19.12 9.39 52.40
CA ALA A 555 -18.06 10.37 52.40
C ALA A 555 -16.70 9.74 52.07
N PHE A 556 -15.77 10.53 51.52
CA PHE A 556 -14.40 10.09 51.26
C PHE A 556 -13.59 9.93 52.56
N GLY A 557 -12.76 8.89 52.62
CA GLY A 557 -11.75 8.68 53.65
C GLY A 557 -10.45 8.18 53.02
N SER A 558 -9.34 8.88 53.27
CA SER A 558 -8.03 8.61 52.67
C SER A 558 -6.98 8.20 53.70
N SER A 559 -6.16 7.19 53.39
CA SER A 559 -4.92 6.89 54.12
C SER A 559 -3.90 6.19 53.22
N SER A 560 -2.61 6.39 53.49
CA SER A 560 -1.49 6.00 52.64
C SER A 560 -0.38 5.26 53.42
N CYS A 561 0.70 4.90 52.72
CA CYS A 561 1.95 4.30 53.22
C CYS A 561 1.91 2.84 53.71
N SER A 562 3.01 2.08 53.78
CA SER A 562 4.25 2.00 52.96
C SER A 562 5.16 0.89 53.53
N HIS A 563 5.87 0.08 52.72
CA HIS A 563 7.33 -0.16 52.83
C HIS A 563 7.93 -1.24 51.90
N ARG A 564 9.27 -1.19 51.84
CA ARG A 564 10.33 -2.08 51.27
C ARG A 564 10.09 -3.57 51.60
N GLY A 565 10.65 -4.57 50.88
CA GLY A 565 11.61 -4.58 49.76
C GLY A 565 12.34 -5.95 49.66
N VAL A 566 13.61 -5.96 49.22
CA VAL A 566 14.56 -7.11 49.10
C VAL A 566 14.54 -7.89 47.78
N THR A 567 15.74 -8.29 47.33
CA THR A 567 16.05 -9.01 46.08
C THR A 567 16.69 -10.37 46.34
N ARG A 568 16.50 -11.33 45.40
CA ARG A 568 17.43 -12.43 45.05
C ARG A 568 16.91 -13.14 43.79
N GLY A 569 17.81 -13.74 43.00
CA GLY A 569 17.46 -14.54 41.83
C GLY A 569 18.24 -15.86 41.79
N PHE A 570 17.82 -16.78 40.92
CA PHE A 570 18.52 -18.05 40.64
C PHE A 570 18.30 -18.47 39.17
N HIS A 571 19.27 -19.20 38.62
CA HIS A 571 19.19 -19.78 37.27
C HIS A 571 18.54 -21.19 37.26
N PRO A 572 18.08 -21.71 36.11
CA PRO A 572 17.13 -22.82 36.03
C PRO A 572 17.78 -24.21 36.04
N LYS A 573 16.98 -25.25 36.32
CA LYS A 573 17.23 -26.64 35.88
C LYS A 573 15.93 -27.46 35.77
N HIS A 574 15.85 -28.23 34.68
CA HIS A 574 15.02 -29.42 34.41
C HIS A 574 13.53 -29.47 34.85
N PHE A 575 12.66 -29.57 33.84
CA PHE A 575 11.43 -30.37 33.90
C PHE A 575 11.59 -31.60 32.98
N PRO A 576 11.05 -32.78 33.33
CA PRO A 576 10.99 -33.94 32.44
C PRO A 576 9.81 -33.85 31.47
N GLU A 577 9.86 -34.65 30.41
CA GLU A 577 8.78 -34.78 29.41
C GLU A 577 7.56 -35.52 29.98
N ALA A 578 6.36 -35.06 29.62
CA ALA A 578 5.11 -35.78 29.87
C ALA A 578 4.25 -35.74 28.59
N VAL A 579 4.02 -36.92 28.00
CA VAL A 579 3.24 -37.07 26.76
C VAL A 579 1.75 -36.95 27.07
N LEU A 580 1.04 -36.08 26.35
CA LEU A 580 -0.42 -36.00 26.34
C LEU A 580 -0.96 -36.44 24.97
N PRO A 581 -1.96 -37.33 24.90
CA PRO A 581 -2.54 -37.76 23.63
C PRO A 581 -3.44 -36.67 23.02
N SER A 582 -3.33 -36.48 21.70
CA SER A 582 -4.15 -35.54 20.95
C SER A 582 -5.53 -36.10 20.62
N THR A 583 -6.57 -35.66 21.33
CA THR A 583 -7.96 -36.01 21.02
C THR A 583 -8.56 -35.02 20.02
N THR A 584 -8.38 -35.28 18.72
CA THR A 584 -8.98 -34.48 17.65
C THR A 584 -10.48 -34.72 17.55
N LEU A 585 -11.31 -33.76 17.98
CA LEU A 585 -12.75 -33.80 17.75
C LEU A 585 -13.06 -33.46 16.29
N MET A 586 -13.42 -34.46 15.47
CA MET A 586 -13.92 -34.21 14.13
C MET A 586 -15.40 -33.81 14.16
N LEU A 587 -15.69 -32.57 13.76
CA LEU A 587 -17.05 -32.11 13.49
C LEU A 587 -17.51 -32.63 12.12
N GLN A 588 -18.49 -33.52 12.11
CA GLN A 588 -19.18 -33.91 10.87
C GLN A 588 -20.09 -32.75 10.39
N PRO A 589 -20.12 -32.44 9.07
CA PRO A 589 -21.09 -31.51 8.54
C PRO A 589 -22.49 -32.14 8.51
N ALA A 590 -23.49 -31.43 9.02
CA ALA A 590 -24.88 -31.88 9.00
C ALA A 590 -25.45 -31.92 7.56
N GLU A 591 -26.34 -32.87 7.30
CA GLU A 591 -26.97 -33.07 6.01
C GLU A 591 -27.83 -31.87 5.59
N ARG A 592 -27.69 -31.43 4.33
CA ARG A 592 -28.59 -30.46 3.71
C ARG A 592 -29.63 -31.19 2.87
N SER A 593 -30.87 -31.22 3.37
CA SER A 593 -32.03 -31.61 2.57
C SER A 593 -32.22 -30.64 1.40
N TRP A 594 -32.32 -31.18 0.19
CA TRP A 594 -32.71 -30.41 -0.98
C TRP A 594 -34.23 -30.28 -1.02
N VAL A 595 -34.73 -29.08 -1.35
CA VAL A 595 -36.15 -28.82 -1.60
C VAL A 595 -36.28 -28.42 -3.06
N ASP A 596 -36.98 -29.23 -3.85
CA ASP A 596 -37.20 -28.96 -5.27
C ASP A 596 -38.05 -27.72 -5.51
N PHE A 597 -37.63 -26.89 -6.48
CA PHE A 597 -38.44 -25.82 -7.05
C PHE A 597 -38.56 -26.00 -8.57
N SER A 598 -39.50 -26.85 -8.98
CA SER A 598 -39.84 -27.08 -10.38
C SER A 598 -40.77 -25.97 -10.89
N LEU A 599 -40.21 -24.94 -11.54
CA LEU A 599 -40.98 -23.94 -12.28
C LEU A 599 -41.12 -24.32 -13.75
N SER A 600 -42.36 -24.54 -14.17
CA SER A 600 -42.71 -25.01 -15.52
C SER A 600 -42.66 -23.89 -16.56
N LEU A 601 -42.13 -24.21 -17.75
CA LEU A 601 -42.16 -23.33 -18.91
C LEU A 601 -43.55 -23.36 -19.57
N GLY A 602 -44.20 -22.21 -19.68
CA GLY A 602 -45.52 -22.06 -20.31
C GLY A 602 -45.66 -20.78 -21.13
N ARG A 603 -46.01 -20.92 -22.41
CA ARG A 603 -46.41 -19.88 -23.39
C ARG A 603 -47.26 -20.57 -24.48
N PRO A 604 -48.04 -19.85 -25.33
CA PRO A 604 -48.41 -18.42 -25.28
C PRO A 604 -49.95 -18.20 -25.27
N GLY A 605 -50.39 -16.93 -25.27
CA GLY A 605 -51.78 -16.54 -25.56
C GLY A 605 -51.84 -15.14 -26.19
N GLN A 606 -52.77 -14.91 -27.12
CA GLN A 606 -52.91 -13.66 -27.89
C GLN A 606 -54.20 -12.92 -27.49
N HIS A 607 -54.19 -11.57 -27.40
CA HIS A 607 -54.81 -10.70 -28.43
C HIS A 607 -54.84 -9.18 -28.12
N ASN A 608 -54.63 -8.41 -29.18
CA ASN A 608 -55.23 -7.10 -29.55
C ASN A 608 -55.31 -5.87 -28.60
N ARG A 609 -54.57 -4.84 -29.01
CA ARG A 609 -55.03 -3.47 -29.42
C ARG A 609 -55.98 -2.67 -28.48
N SER A 610 -55.49 -1.53 -27.98
CA SER A 610 -56.00 -0.18 -28.35
C SER A 610 -55.15 0.98 -27.80
N ALA A 611 -54.92 2.00 -28.63
CA ALA A 611 -54.47 3.38 -28.33
C ALA A 611 -55.41 4.35 -29.10
N PRO A 612 -55.49 5.69 -28.88
CA PRO A 612 -54.46 6.69 -28.48
C PRO A 612 -54.87 7.47 -27.20
N SER A 613 -54.66 8.78 -26.91
CA SER A 613 -54.11 10.01 -27.56
C SER A 613 -53.93 11.15 -26.52
N ALA A 614 -53.26 12.30 -26.74
CA ALA A 614 -52.07 12.69 -27.53
C ALA A 614 -51.83 14.23 -27.44
N ASN A 615 -50.67 14.71 -26.96
CA ASN A 615 -50.20 16.12 -27.04
C ASN A 615 -48.65 16.12 -27.13
N LYS A 616 -47.99 16.66 -28.17
CA LYS A 616 -47.79 18.08 -28.59
C LYS A 616 -46.82 18.83 -27.63
N ILE A 617 -45.51 19.03 -27.89
CA ILE A 617 -44.77 19.61 -29.06
C ILE A 617 -45.15 21.10 -29.25
N PRO A 618 -44.20 22.08 -29.17
CA PRO A 618 -43.11 22.20 -30.16
C PRO A 618 -41.69 22.65 -29.71
N HIS A 619 -40.71 22.30 -30.56
CA HIS A 619 -39.43 23.01 -30.72
C HIS A 619 -39.61 24.29 -31.56
N VAL A 620 -38.67 25.23 -31.46
CA VAL A 620 -38.41 26.28 -32.46
C VAL A 620 -36.92 26.29 -32.81
N LEU A 621 -36.59 26.72 -34.02
CA LEU A 621 -35.25 26.70 -34.63
C LEU A 621 -35.05 27.99 -35.47
N THR A 622 -33.80 28.27 -35.88
CA THR A 622 -33.38 29.41 -36.75
C THR A 622 -33.40 30.80 -36.06
N SER A 623 -32.65 31.84 -36.49
CA SER A 623 -31.79 32.00 -37.68
C SER A 623 -30.55 32.89 -37.44
N THR A 624 -29.59 32.81 -38.35
CA THR A 624 -28.34 33.59 -38.46
C THR A 624 -28.50 35.08 -38.78
N HIS A 625 -27.54 35.94 -38.36
CA HIS A 625 -26.82 37.01 -39.12
C HIS A 625 -25.86 37.80 -38.18
N GLY A 626 -24.74 38.40 -38.59
CA GLY A 626 -24.03 38.27 -39.87
C GLY A 626 -23.25 39.50 -40.40
N SER A 627 -22.16 39.97 -39.75
CA SER A 627 -21.23 40.99 -40.30
C SER A 627 -20.00 41.24 -39.37
N LYS A 628 -18.84 41.78 -39.80
CA LYS A 628 -18.00 41.64 -41.03
C LYS A 628 -16.67 42.44 -40.85
N LEU A 629 -15.68 42.23 -41.75
CA LEU A 629 -14.37 42.93 -41.94
C LEU A 629 -13.16 42.25 -41.23
N VAL A 630 -12.19 41.63 -41.91
CA VAL A 630 -11.14 42.11 -42.88
C VAL A 630 -9.91 42.68 -42.14
N GLY A 631 -8.66 42.29 -42.39
CA GLY A 631 -8.01 41.34 -43.34
C GLY A 631 -6.51 41.16 -42.94
N THR A 632 -5.55 40.57 -43.68
CA THR A 632 -5.40 39.96 -45.03
C THR A 632 -4.06 39.17 -45.09
N GLY A 633 -3.89 38.22 -46.03
CA GLY A 633 -2.66 37.41 -46.28
C GLY A 633 -2.69 36.02 -45.63
N GLU A 634 -2.47 34.86 -46.27
CA GLU A 634 -1.57 34.45 -47.39
C GLU A 634 -0.10 34.47 -46.95
N GLU A 635 0.73 33.42 -47.11
CA GLU A 635 0.72 32.13 -47.85
C GLU A 635 1.07 30.97 -46.87
N GLU A 636 1.12 29.65 -47.10
CA GLU A 636 0.60 28.59 -48.01
C GLU A 636 1.27 27.26 -47.50
N MET A 637 0.96 26.11 -48.09
CA MET A 637 1.69 24.81 -48.05
C MET A 637 1.57 23.83 -46.86
N ALA A 638 1.09 22.64 -47.23
CA ALA A 638 1.62 21.30 -46.89
C ALA A 638 1.37 20.69 -45.49
N SER A 639 0.30 19.90 -45.44
CA SER A 639 0.08 18.71 -44.61
C SER A 639 1.30 17.84 -44.26
N GLN A 640 1.30 17.24 -43.07
CA GLN A 640 1.07 15.79 -42.91
C GLN A 640 0.66 15.40 -41.46
N HIS A 641 0.06 14.23 -41.30
CA HIS A 641 -0.50 13.76 -40.01
C HIS A 641 0.56 13.13 -39.10
N HIS A 642 0.56 13.51 -37.82
CA HIS A 642 1.03 12.65 -36.73
C HIS A 642 -0.15 11.87 -36.11
N PRO A 643 -0.08 10.53 -36.01
CA PRO A 643 -0.85 9.79 -35.02
C PRO A 643 -0.17 9.95 -33.64
N MET A 644 -0.98 10.16 -32.60
CA MET A 644 -0.51 10.18 -31.21
C MET A 644 -0.31 8.75 -30.66
N VAL A 645 0.49 8.65 -29.59
CA VAL A 645 0.71 7.46 -28.74
C VAL A 645 0.20 7.79 -27.35
#